data_AF-A0A954R554-F1
#
_entry.id   AF-A0A954R554-F1
#
_cell.length_a   1.000
_cell.length_b   1.000
_cell.length_c   1.000
_cell.angle_alpha   90.00
_cell.angle_beta   90.00
_cell.angle_gamma   90.00
#
_symmetry.space_group_name_H-M   'P 1'
#
loop_
_entity.id
_entity.type
_entity.pdbx_description
1 polymer ?
#
loop_
_entity_poly.entity_id
_entity_poly.type
_entity_poly.pdbx_seq_one_letter_code
_entity_poly.pdbx_strand_id
1 'polypeptide(L)'
;VGESAGGTQVIFQNTHSGTPTVSVAGNVVTVDMGRDNLTAAELLTLLRDSTAASNLFSASLEPGSISSTVVGNTNLAFSPLTLVGLGSSFDTASDLGVIGSATQTTTSLVLSSAIDPQTFVLDLPGASDDPAHRQLAQNLIGGFEDHVNPDFGADATDGITTIYYNFQATYGQTSSGLALANAIGSVEKARAREVLTLWSKYIGVQFVETSDLGLTIAAGNVNSFVPPTGTRIINEGQFSVAIDPTFQNPLIVLSATNNWGTEYGASYTRTMAAAVGIALGLEHAGDLPETTLMRLDPTFLAGSGPMVDVNDIQLTASDEKYEPIVPGNQDILHASYLYRPDGTDIDLYRFEVDFGAGDRVGILTAETYAQRLSNSSPLNTELMLFRQQQASATTSMGATVPLSLRFEAVRSGAQGNQLQIFFTQTERGNASKPTILTYPNAISIDLNSTTGSESTVQDILDAIKNSPAASSLVRVSLVTGAASTKVGDNLLPQNPVTLSGGGMQLVSQNDDYFSRDSYLTQSLGSGVYYLGVSASGNDNYNASIDGTGFGGQSQGNYDLRLTFRAAVDASQTIQDAIGSAPGDVAVGFDGDSDGVPGGSYDFWFQTRPLQRTLTFNAGASSALEGRTITVTGASGASQVFEFSSDTSIAAGRVRIAYTNGSTAGDLANALANAITSRGSLGVGAIANGVSLKLSGERSIAIDPLVKLIDVAGKTIFVDKSAGPNADGSLAKPFNNISGSGVPNAFSSTFPGDIVRIVGNGGVDNNLATEADNFAYEIGNGLLAGSVLSDGVSMDVPKGVTTMIDAGAVFKLRGARIGVGSSNLSIDRSGGALQVLGAPVLLDASGNALRKTSGAVAEGLVYFTSWLDESIGFDGYTPTTTPTSGNWGGISFRHDVDSSAGRQDLENEGIFLQYINHADIRYGGGTVVLESISQTVFPIQMVNVRPTITDNRISRSSSAAMSAAPNSFEETNFNEPRFQQNGAFTSDYDRVGPEIRRNTLLNNSLNALFVSVGGGGLSV
;
A
#
# COMPACT_ATOMS: atom_id res chain seq x y z
N VAL A 1 -9.07 22.16 11.96
CA VAL A 1 -9.55 23.55 12.12
C VAL A 1 -9.40 24.14 10.73
N GLY A 2 -10.50 24.26 9.96
CA GLY A 2 -10.47 24.66 8.55
C GLY A 2 -10.20 26.15 8.34
N GLU A 3 -10.18 26.60 7.08
CA GLU A 3 -9.96 28.01 6.70
C GLU A 3 -10.92 28.98 7.42
N SER A 4 -12.14 28.53 7.73
CA SER A 4 -13.18 29.28 8.45
C SER A 4 -12.84 29.70 9.89
N ALA A 5 -11.80 29.11 10.50
CA ALA A 5 -11.27 29.54 11.81
C ALA A 5 -10.19 30.64 11.70
N GLY A 6 -9.78 30.97 10.47
CA GLY A 6 -9.01 32.16 10.16
C GLY A 6 -9.71 33.43 10.64
N GLY A 7 -8.93 34.44 10.99
CA GLY A 7 -9.44 35.70 11.55
C GLY A 7 -9.63 35.69 13.07
N THR A 8 -9.32 34.58 13.77
CA THR A 8 -9.33 34.56 15.24
C THR A 8 -8.28 35.53 15.79
N GLN A 9 -8.71 36.54 16.54
CA GLN A 9 -7.82 37.56 17.10
C GLN A 9 -7.44 37.24 18.54
N VAL A 10 -6.16 37.08 18.83
CA VAL A 10 -5.63 36.98 20.19
C VAL A 10 -5.07 38.33 20.60
N ILE A 11 -5.80 39.01 21.48
CA ILE A 11 -5.46 40.33 22.02
C ILE A 11 -4.77 40.13 23.36
N PHE A 12 -3.51 40.51 23.45
CA PHE A 12 -2.81 40.60 24.73
C PHE A 12 -2.97 42.00 25.31
N GLN A 13 -3.25 42.06 26.60
CA GLN A 13 -3.22 43.27 27.41
C GLN A 13 -2.63 42.97 28.79
N ASN A 14 -2.23 44.00 29.52
CA ASN A 14 -1.89 43.88 30.94
C ASN A 14 -2.58 45.01 31.71
N THR A 15 -3.69 44.68 32.36
CA THR A 15 -4.47 45.67 33.14
C THR A 15 -3.90 45.92 34.53
N HIS A 16 -2.87 45.18 34.94
CA HIS A 16 -2.29 45.19 36.29
C HIS A 16 -3.32 44.83 37.39
N SER A 17 -4.32 44.01 37.05
CA SER A 17 -5.37 43.54 37.97
C SER A 17 -4.87 42.62 39.09
N GLY A 18 -3.63 42.11 38.98
CA GLY A 18 -3.03 41.11 39.86
C GLY A 18 -3.35 39.66 39.48
N THR A 19 -4.40 39.43 38.69
CA THR A 19 -4.89 38.09 38.33
C THR A 19 -4.98 37.95 36.80
N PRO A 20 -4.20 37.05 36.18
CA PRO A 20 -4.30 36.80 34.74
C PRO A 20 -5.65 36.18 34.36
N THR A 21 -6.26 36.61 33.25
CA THR A 21 -7.53 36.07 32.77
C THR A 21 -7.57 35.91 31.25
N VAL A 22 -8.44 35.00 30.78
CA VAL A 22 -8.75 34.80 29.35
C VAL A 22 -10.25 34.95 29.17
N SER A 23 -10.67 35.78 28.23
CA SER A 23 -12.07 35.95 27.83
C SER A 23 -12.24 35.78 26.33
N VAL A 24 -13.31 35.11 25.92
CA VAL A 24 -13.61 34.82 24.51
C VAL A 24 -14.94 35.45 24.13
N ALA A 25 -14.96 36.23 23.05
CA ALA A 25 -16.16 36.85 22.48
C ALA A 25 -16.17 36.63 20.96
N GLY A 26 -16.96 35.66 20.49
CA GLY A 26 -16.87 35.19 19.11
C GLY A 26 -15.46 34.67 18.80
N ASN A 27 -14.86 35.20 17.73
CA ASN A 27 -13.49 34.85 17.30
C ASN A 27 -12.40 35.75 17.94
N VAL A 28 -12.73 36.53 18.99
CA VAL A 28 -11.74 37.37 19.68
C VAL A 28 -11.44 36.80 21.06
N VAL A 29 -10.19 36.42 21.28
CA VAL A 29 -9.65 35.96 22.57
C VAL A 29 -8.82 37.08 23.17
N THR A 30 -9.30 37.64 24.28
CA THR A 30 -8.53 38.63 25.05
C THR A 30 -7.83 37.94 26.21
N VAL A 31 -6.51 38.06 26.25
CA VAL A 31 -5.65 37.56 27.32
C VAL A 31 -5.14 38.75 28.12
N ASP A 32 -5.63 38.88 29.34
CA ASP A 32 -5.11 39.84 30.30
C ASP A 32 -4.02 39.18 31.15
N MET A 33 -2.80 39.66 31.01
CA MET A 33 -1.65 39.13 31.75
C MET A 33 -1.71 39.46 33.24
N GLY A 34 -2.48 40.48 33.64
CA GLY A 34 -2.78 40.84 35.03
C GLY A 34 -1.60 41.31 35.89
N ARG A 35 -0.35 40.91 35.61
CA ARG A 35 0.85 41.27 36.37
C ARG A 35 2.13 41.16 35.52
N ASP A 36 3.08 42.04 35.81
CA ASP A 36 4.33 42.20 35.06
C ASP A 36 5.26 40.98 35.13
N ASN A 37 5.15 40.18 36.20
CA ASN A 37 5.99 39.03 36.43
C ASN A 37 5.37 37.70 35.94
N LEU A 38 4.33 37.73 35.11
CA LEU A 38 3.75 36.54 34.50
C LEU A 38 4.78 35.87 33.58
N THR A 39 5.00 34.56 33.74
CA THR A 39 5.93 33.77 32.93
C THR A 39 5.24 33.16 31.70
N ALA A 40 6.03 32.79 30.69
CA ALA A 40 5.55 32.11 29.48
C ALA A 40 4.83 30.78 29.81
N ALA A 41 5.33 30.04 30.81
CA ALA A 41 4.67 28.83 31.31
C ALA A 41 3.27 29.12 31.91
N GLU A 42 3.15 30.16 32.74
CA GLU A 42 1.87 30.54 33.35
C GLU A 42 0.86 31.04 32.30
N LEU A 43 1.32 31.78 31.29
CA LEU A 43 0.49 32.20 30.16
C LEU A 43 -0.03 31.00 29.35
N LEU A 44 0.84 30.02 29.09
CA LEU A 44 0.47 28.80 28.38
C LEU A 44 -0.58 27.98 29.13
N THR A 45 -0.40 27.82 30.45
CA THR A 45 -1.40 27.17 31.31
C THR A 45 -2.74 27.90 31.27
N LEU A 46 -2.72 29.23 31.37
CA LEU A 46 -3.93 30.06 31.34
C LEU A 46 -4.74 29.87 30.05
N LEU A 47 -4.07 29.77 28.90
CA LEU A 47 -4.71 29.54 27.60
C LEU A 47 -5.30 28.13 27.48
N ARG A 48 -4.60 27.11 28.02
CA ARG A 48 -5.04 25.71 27.99
C ARG A 48 -6.20 25.43 28.94
N ASP A 49 -6.22 26.07 30.10
CA ASP A 49 -7.27 25.91 31.10
C ASP A 49 -8.59 26.58 30.68
N SER A 50 -8.54 27.51 29.71
CA SER A 50 -9.72 28.10 29.11
C SER A 50 -10.29 27.18 28.03
N THR A 51 -11.37 26.47 28.33
CA THR A 51 -12.09 25.63 27.35
C THR A 51 -12.60 26.43 26.16
N ALA A 52 -13.02 27.69 26.39
CA ALA A 52 -13.46 28.57 25.31
C ALA A 52 -12.33 28.97 24.36
N ALA A 53 -11.11 29.19 24.85
CA ALA A 53 -9.96 29.53 23.99
C ALA A 53 -9.37 28.28 23.32
N SER A 54 -9.26 27.16 24.05
CA SER A 54 -8.77 25.88 23.51
C SER A 54 -9.69 25.26 22.46
N ASN A 55 -10.97 25.64 22.42
CA ASN A 55 -11.87 25.31 21.32
C ASN A 55 -11.58 26.10 20.03
N LEU A 56 -10.86 27.23 20.12
CA LEU A 56 -10.54 28.08 18.96
C LEU A 56 -9.11 27.87 18.46
N PHE A 57 -8.13 27.66 19.35
CA PHE A 57 -6.74 27.43 18.98
C PHE A 57 -5.96 26.66 20.04
N SER A 58 -4.81 26.11 19.64
CA SER A 58 -3.85 25.50 20.57
C SER A 58 -2.63 26.42 20.77
N ALA A 59 -2.00 26.33 21.94
CA ALA A 59 -0.79 27.07 22.26
C ALA A 59 0.31 26.12 22.76
N SER A 60 1.56 26.43 22.43
CA SER A 60 2.77 25.70 22.82
C SER A 60 3.96 26.65 22.93
N LEU A 61 5.10 26.15 23.42
CA LEU A 61 6.39 26.84 23.39
C LEU A 61 7.29 26.14 22.36
N GLU A 62 7.93 26.92 21.49
CA GLU A 62 8.85 26.41 20.47
C GLU A 62 10.06 25.67 21.09
N PRO A 63 10.61 24.63 20.43
CA PRO A 63 11.82 23.96 20.88
C PRO A 63 12.98 24.96 21.12
N GLY A 64 13.60 24.89 22.30
CA GLY A 64 14.65 25.84 22.72
C GLY A 64 14.16 27.06 23.49
N SER A 65 12.84 27.24 23.65
CA SER A 65 12.26 28.32 24.47
C SER A 65 12.49 28.11 25.97
N ILE A 66 12.76 29.19 26.70
CA ILE A 66 12.95 29.17 28.15
C ILE A 66 11.59 29.44 28.83
N SER A 67 10.99 28.41 29.43
CA SER A 67 9.63 28.47 30.01
C SER A 67 9.46 29.46 31.15
N SER A 68 10.55 29.80 31.86
CA SER A 68 10.56 30.79 32.94
C SER A 68 10.70 32.25 32.48
N THR A 69 10.75 32.49 31.16
CA THR A 69 10.82 33.85 30.61
C THR A 69 9.61 34.67 31.06
N VAL A 70 9.85 35.85 31.63
CA VAL A 70 8.79 36.79 32.05
C VAL A 70 8.23 37.50 30.82
N VAL A 71 6.93 37.31 30.56
CA VAL A 71 6.20 37.89 29.41
C VAL A 71 5.25 39.02 29.82
N GLY A 72 4.85 39.08 31.10
CA GLY A 72 3.92 40.09 31.62
C GLY A 72 4.35 41.55 31.43
N ASN A 73 5.67 41.81 31.35
CA ASN A 73 6.27 43.13 31.18
C ASN A 73 6.86 43.37 29.78
N THR A 74 6.39 42.63 28.76
CA THR A 74 6.93 42.73 27.40
C THR A 74 6.16 43.74 26.55
N ASN A 75 6.79 44.20 25.46
CA ASN A 75 6.16 45.08 24.50
C ASN A 75 5.11 44.32 23.68
N LEU A 76 3.84 44.70 23.80
CA LEU A 76 2.70 44.07 23.13
C LEU A 76 2.48 44.57 21.68
N ALA A 77 3.55 45.01 21.01
CA ALA A 77 3.49 45.59 19.66
C ALA A 77 2.90 44.64 18.59
N PHE A 78 2.86 43.34 18.87
CA PHE A 78 2.29 42.32 17.98
C PHE A 78 0.86 41.91 18.37
N SER A 79 0.20 42.64 19.28
CA SER A 79 -1.21 42.48 19.64
C SER A 79 -2.08 43.47 18.84
N PRO A 80 -3.19 43.04 18.21
CA PRO A 80 -3.72 41.68 18.19
C PRO A 80 -2.94 40.75 17.25
N LEU A 81 -2.72 39.51 17.68
CA LEU A 81 -2.35 38.43 16.75
C LEU A 81 -3.60 38.00 16.01
N THR A 82 -3.54 37.85 14.69
CA THR A 82 -4.64 37.27 13.91
C THR A 82 -4.21 35.90 13.43
N LEU A 83 -4.90 34.85 13.86
CA LEU A 83 -4.68 33.50 13.35
C LEU A 83 -5.18 33.46 11.91
N VAL A 84 -4.33 32.97 11.01
CA VAL A 84 -4.71 32.67 9.63
C VAL A 84 -5.15 31.20 9.61
N GLY A 85 -6.14 30.85 8.78
CA GLY A 85 -6.55 29.47 8.59
C GLY A 85 -5.42 28.61 8.02
N LEU A 86 -5.69 27.34 7.73
CA LEU A 86 -4.77 26.56 6.89
C LEU A 86 -4.62 27.30 5.56
N GLY A 87 -3.40 27.64 5.16
CA GLY A 87 -3.24 28.49 3.98
C GLY A 87 -3.53 27.76 2.68
N SER A 88 -4.15 28.45 1.72
CA SER A 88 -4.41 27.99 0.35
C SER A 88 -3.29 28.34 -0.65
N SER A 89 -2.14 28.84 -0.18
CA SER A 89 -0.94 29.03 -1.01
C SER A 89 0.35 28.67 -0.30
N PHE A 90 1.44 28.58 -1.08
CA PHE A 90 2.78 28.27 -0.57
C PHE A 90 3.30 29.28 0.46
N ASP A 91 2.79 30.51 0.45
CA ASP A 91 3.16 31.57 1.41
C ASP A 91 2.37 31.50 2.71
N THR A 92 1.18 30.89 2.70
CA THR A 92 0.27 30.79 3.86
C THR A 92 0.19 29.38 4.44
N ALA A 93 0.84 28.39 3.80
CA ALA A 93 0.83 26.99 4.19
C ALA A 93 1.17 26.75 5.67
N SER A 94 0.49 25.77 6.26
CA SER A 94 0.73 25.34 7.64
C SER A 94 2.05 24.56 7.76
N ASP A 95 3.01 25.10 8.51
CA ASP A 95 4.34 24.48 8.65
C ASP A 95 4.35 23.35 9.70
N LEU A 96 4.57 22.12 9.23
CA LEU A 96 4.73 20.93 10.06
C LEU A 96 6.17 20.74 10.55
N GLY A 97 7.12 21.55 10.07
CA GLY A 97 8.54 21.46 10.42
C GLY A 97 9.26 20.29 9.74
N VAL A 98 10.28 19.74 10.40
CA VAL A 98 11.07 18.62 9.88
C VAL A 98 10.39 17.30 10.24
N ILE A 99 9.96 16.54 9.23
CA ILE A 99 9.31 15.23 9.42
C ILE A 99 10.23 14.05 9.09
N GLY A 100 11.40 14.31 8.52
CA GLY A 100 12.38 13.28 8.18
C GLY A 100 13.80 13.80 8.35
N SER A 101 14.63 13.09 9.11
CA SER A 101 16.05 13.40 9.21
C SER A 101 16.90 12.17 9.54
N ALA A 102 18.22 12.36 9.62
CA ALA A 102 19.13 11.30 10.09
C ALA A 102 18.82 10.84 11.53
N THR A 103 18.30 11.73 12.38
CA THR A 103 17.93 11.43 13.78
C THR A 103 16.45 11.10 13.96
N GLN A 104 15.60 11.49 13.00
CA GLN A 104 14.16 11.24 12.98
C GLN A 104 13.85 10.41 11.74
N THR A 105 14.14 9.11 11.82
CA THR A 105 14.02 8.17 10.70
C THR A 105 12.57 7.77 10.42
N THR A 106 11.65 8.00 11.35
CA THR A 106 10.22 7.73 11.20
C THR A 106 9.38 8.84 11.83
N THR A 107 8.31 9.23 11.14
CA THR A 107 7.30 10.18 11.63
C THR A 107 5.93 9.70 11.19
N SER A 108 4.93 9.86 12.07
CA SER A 108 3.51 9.62 11.75
C SER A 108 2.69 10.73 12.39
N LEU A 109 1.98 11.49 11.58
CA LEU A 109 1.09 12.58 11.99
C LEU A 109 -0.34 12.25 11.53
N VAL A 110 -1.32 12.66 12.31
CA VAL A 110 -2.74 12.69 11.91
C VAL A 110 -3.23 14.11 12.13
N LEU A 111 -3.73 14.73 11.06
CA LEU A 111 -4.14 16.12 10.97
C LEU A 111 -5.62 16.16 10.59
N SER A 112 -6.45 16.82 11.38
CA SER A 112 -7.89 16.89 11.12
C SER A 112 -8.28 18.29 10.63
N SER A 113 -8.97 18.34 9.49
CA SER A 113 -9.50 19.59 8.92
C SER A 113 -10.78 19.33 8.10
N ALA A 114 -11.20 20.31 7.32
CA ALA A 114 -12.32 20.24 6.41
C ALA A 114 -12.02 21.08 5.16
N ILE A 115 -12.53 20.61 4.02
CA ILE A 115 -12.69 21.43 2.81
C ILE A 115 -14.05 22.11 2.95
N ASP A 116 -14.02 23.39 3.26
CA ASP A 116 -15.17 24.23 3.58
C ASP A 116 -15.77 24.86 2.31
N PRO A 117 -17.11 25.05 2.25
CA PRO A 117 -17.74 25.80 1.16
C PRO A 117 -17.28 27.27 1.20
N GLN A 118 -16.86 27.79 0.04
CA GLN A 118 -16.42 29.18 -0.13
C GLN A 118 -17.41 29.94 -1.03
N THR A 119 -17.55 31.24 -0.81
CA THR A 119 -18.48 32.06 -1.60
C THR A 119 -17.94 32.29 -3.03
N PHE A 120 -18.74 31.92 -4.04
CA PHE A 120 -18.43 32.15 -5.45
C PHE A 120 -19.45 33.10 -6.11
N VAL A 121 -18.96 34.22 -6.66
CA VAL A 121 -19.82 35.36 -7.07
C VAL A 121 -20.12 35.39 -8.58
N LEU A 122 -19.52 34.49 -9.37
CA LEU A 122 -19.71 34.45 -10.83
C LEU A 122 -20.75 33.38 -11.21
N ASP A 123 -21.65 33.75 -12.12
CA ASP A 123 -22.51 32.80 -12.80
C ASP A 123 -21.73 32.16 -13.97
N LEU A 124 -21.85 30.84 -14.13
CA LEU A 124 -21.24 30.13 -15.25
C LEU A 124 -22.10 30.28 -16.51
N PRO A 125 -21.53 30.14 -17.73
CA PRO A 125 -22.33 30.04 -18.94
C PRO A 125 -23.19 28.77 -18.93
N GLY A 126 -24.32 28.80 -19.61
CA GLY A 126 -25.30 27.71 -19.68
C GLY A 126 -26.74 28.13 -19.38
N ALA A 127 -27.02 29.43 -19.23
CA ALA A 127 -28.37 29.93 -19.00
C ALA A 127 -29.21 29.90 -20.29
N SER A 128 -30.52 29.67 -20.20
CA SER A 128 -31.40 29.64 -21.39
C SER A 128 -31.41 30.95 -22.20
N ASP A 129 -31.04 32.08 -21.59
CA ASP A 129 -30.94 33.39 -22.23
C ASP A 129 -29.53 33.75 -22.77
N ASP A 130 -28.59 32.80 -22.74
CA ASP A 130 -27.27 32.99 -23.34
C ASP A 130 -27.34 33.27 -24.86
N PRO A 131 -26.42 34.09 -25.41
CA PRO A 131 -26.41 34.39 -26.84
C PRO A 131 -26.25 33.14 -27.70
N ALA A 132 -26.97 33.11 -28.83
CA ALA A 132 -27.00 32.02 -29.82
C ALA A 132 -27.94 30.83 -29.54
N HIS A 133 -28.76 30.89 -28.47
CA HIS A 133 -29.89 29.98 -28.31
C HIS A 133 -31.03 30.25 -29.31
N ARG A 134 -31.70 29.18 -29.74
CA ARG A 134 -32.80 29.27 -30.69
C ARG A 134 -34.06 29.76 -29.97
N GLN A 135 -34.63 30.88 -30.41
CA GLN A 135 -35.90 31.37 -29.87
C GLN A 135 -37.08 30.73 -30.61
N LEU A 136 -37.59 29.59 -30.12
CA LEU A 136 -38.81 28.96 -30.64
C LEU A 136 -40.03 29.33 -29.79
N ALA A 137 -41.23 29.27 -30.37
CA ALA A 137 -42.48 29.49 -29.65
C ALA A 137 -42.79 28.39 -28.60
N GLN A 138 -42.07 27.26 -28.66
CA GLN A 138 -42.12 26.19 -27.67
C GLN A 138 -41.26 26.51 -26.42
N ASN A 139 -40.27 27.40 -26.56
CA ASN A 139 -39.40 27.90 -25.48
C ASN A 139 -40.05 29.07 -24.72
N LEU A 140 -41.39 29.16 -24.73
CA LEU A 140 -42.14 30.18 -23.99
C LEU A 140 -42.37 29.73 -22.55
N ILE A 141 -42.50 30.69 -21.63
CA ILE A 141 -42.80 30.47 -20.20
C ILE A 141 -43.96 29.47 -20.05
N GLY A 142 -43.67 28.29 -19.49
CA GLY A 142 -44.61 27.18 -19.29
C GLY A 142 -44.45 25.99 -20.25
N GLY A 143 -43.54 26.05 -21.22
CA GLY A 143 -43.07 24.89 -22.01
C GLY A 143 -42.16 23.96 -21.20
N PHE A 144 -41.80 22.80 -21.77
CA PHE A 144 -40.72 21.93 -21.26
C PHE A 144 -39.75 21.63 -22.42
N GLU A 145 -39.42 22.66 -23.19
CA GLU A 145 -38.64 22.59 -24.42
C GLU A 145 -37.68 23.79 -24.42
N ASP A 146 -36.61 23.65 -23.64
CA ASP A 146 -35.51 24.58 -23.46
C ASP A 146 -34.30 23.79 -22.96
N HIS A 147 -33.19 24.46 -22.62
CA HIS A 147 -32.01 23.80 -22.04
C HIS A 147 -32.11 23.67 -20.52
N VAL A 148 -32.59 24.71 -19.85
CA VAL A 148 -32.70 24.80 -18.38
C VAL A 148 -34.13 25.15 -17.97
N ASN A 149 -34.63 24.46 -16.94
CA ASN A 149 -35.95 24.70 -16.37
C ASN A 149 -35.92 26.01 -15.57
N PRO A 150 -36.81 26.98 -15.86
CA PRO A 150 -36.82 28.27 -15.17
C PRO A 150 -37.19 28.20 -13.67
N ASP A 151 -37.70 27.06 -13.20
CA ASP A 151 -37.89 26.79 -11.77
C ASP A 151 -36.55 26.58 -11.04
N PHE A 152 -35.48 26.31 -11.79
CA PHE A 152 -34.09 26.22 -11.34
C PHE A 152 -33.34 27.48 -11.82
N GLY A 153 -32.77 28.23 -10.88
CA GLY A 153 -31.98 29.42 -11.19
C GLY A 153 -30.50 29.11 -11.35
N ALA A 154 -29.70 30.14 -11.69
CA ALA A 154 -28.26 30.09 -11.50
C ALA A 154 -27.94 29.60 -10.08
N ASP A 155 -26.89 28.78 -9.96
CA ASP A 155 -26.49 28.27 -8.66
C ASP A 155 -26.17 29.41 -7.69
N ALA A 156 -26.83 29.39 -6.53
CA ALA A 156 -26.67 30.35 -5.45
C ALA A 156 -26.20 29.68 -4.15
N THR A 157 -25.87 28.39 -4.21
CA THR A 157 -25.32 27.64 -3.07
C THR A 157 -23.82 27.89 -3.02
N ASP A 158 -23.29 28.19 -1.84
CA ASP A 158 -21.85 28.23 -1.63
C ASP A 158 -21.32 26.78 -1.55
N GLY A 159 -20.40 26.42 -2.43
CA GLY A 159 -19.82 25.09 -2.52
C GLY A 159 -20.79 24.04 -3.09
N ILE A 160 -20.54 22.78 -2.73
CA ILE A 160 -21.18 21.61 -3.35
C ILE A 160 -22.57 21.35 -2.81
N THR A 161 -23.55 21.27 -3.71
CA THR A 161 -24.95 20.95 -3.38
C THR A 161 -25.09 19.48 -2.99
N THR A 162 -25.61 19.19 -1.80
CA THR A 162 -25.90 17.82 -1.37
C THR A 162 -27.33 17.42 -1.73
N ILE A 163 -27.51 16.33 -2.48
CA ILE A 163 -28.81 15.75 -2.83
C ILE A 163 -28.92 14.35 -2.23
N TYR A 164 -29.90 14.17 -1.34
CA TYR A 164 -30.21 12.85 -0.82
C TYR A 164 -31.02 12.04 -1.84
N TYR A 165 -30.78 10.73 -1.89
CA TYR A 165 -31.58 9.81 -2.72
C TYR A 165 -31.86 8.49 -1.99
N ASN A 166 -32.84 7.73 -2.47
CA ASN A 166 -33.23 6.45 -1.86
C ASN A 166 -33.87 5.50 -2.88
N PHE A 167 -34.02 4.24 -2.46
CA PHE A 167 -34.75 3.19 -3.18
C PHE A 167 -35.89 2.62 -2.33
N GLN A 168 -36.80 3.49 -1.88
CA GLN A 168 -37.95 3.11 -1.06
C GLN A 168 -38.73 1.93 -1.66
N ALA A 169 -39.25 1.06 -0.79
CA ALA A 169 -40.02 -0.12 -1.18
C ALA A 169 -41.34 0.22 -1.89
N THR A 170 -41.86 1.42 -1.65
CA THR A 170 -43.02 1.98 -2.35
C THR A 170 -42.68 3.38 -2.84
N TYR A 171 -43.02 3.70 -4.09
CA TYR A 171 -42.64 4.99 -4.71
C TYR A 171 -43.81 5.97 -4.87
N GLY A 172 -45.03 5.54 -4.56
CA GLY A 172 -46.21 6.39 -4.68
C GLY A 172 -47.49 5.62 -4.43
N GLN A 173 -48.62 6.24 -4.76
CA GLN A 173 -49.95 5.63 -4.67
C GLN A 173 -50.78 5.95 -5.91
N THR A 174 -51.75 5.11 -6.24
CA THR A 174 -52.74 5.41 -7.28
C THR A 174 -53.76 6.44 -6.81
N SER A 175 -54.55 7.00 -7.73
CA SER A 175 -55.67 7.90 -7.38
C SER A 175 -56.75 7.25 -6.49
N SER A 176 -56.76 5.92 -6.41
CA SER A 176 -57.60 5.13 -5.50
C SER A 176 -56.95 4.83 -4.14
N GLY A 177 -55.74 5.32 -3.88
CA GLY A 177 -55.01 5.15 -2.61
C GLY A 177 -54.25 3.82 -2.47
N LEU A 178 -54.05 3.06 -3.57
CA LEU A 178 -53.26 1.83 -3.53
C LEU A 178 -51.77 2.15 -3.62
N ALA A 179 -50.97 1.63 -2.69
CA ALA A 179 -49.52 1.78 -2.72
C ALA A 179 -48.89 1.06 -3.92
N LEU A 180 -47.95 1.74 -4.58
CA LEU A 180 -47.21 1.23 -5.72
C LEU A 180 -45.85 0.73 -5.25
N ALA A 181 -45.63 -0.58 -5.39
CA ALA A 181 -44.38 -1.23 -5.02
C ALA A 181 -43.27 -0.95 -6.03
N ASN A 182 -42.08 -0.67 -5.52
CA ASN A 182 -40.88 -0.47 -6.33
C ASN A 182 -40.33 -1.82 -6.80
N ALA A 183 -40.29 -2.03 -8.11
CA ALA A 183 -39.82 -3.26 -8.73
C ALA A 183 -38.30 -3.27 -9.05
N ILE A 184 -37.57 -2.23 -8.64
CA ILE A 184 -36.15 -2.04 -9.02
C ILE A 184 -35.24 -3.16 -8.47
N GLY A 185 -34.47 -3.79 -9.36
CA GLY A 185 -33.54 -4.88 -9.05
C GLY A 185 -32.20 -4.42 -8.49
N SER A 186 -31.38 -5.35 -8.00
CA SER A 186 -30.04 -5.05 -7.45
C SER A 186 -29.07 -4.49 -8.50
N VAL A 187 -29.12 -5.01 -9.73
CA VAL A 187 -28.29 -4.54 -10.85
C VAL A 187 -28.70 -3.13 -11.27
N GLU A 188 -30.00 -2.87 -11.38
CA GLU A 188 -30.56 -1.54 -11.69
C GLU A 188 -30.19 -0.50 -10.62
N LYS A 189 -30.27 -0.86 -9.33
CA LYS A 189 -29.76 0.00 -8.24
C LYS A 189 -28.29 0.33 -8.41
N ALA A 190 -27.45 -0.64 -8.76
CA ALA A 190 -26.02 -0.40 -9.02
C ALA A 190 -25.81 0.56 -10.20
N ARG A 191 -26.59 0.41 -11.30
CA ARG A 191 -26.53 1.33 -12.45
C ARG A 191 -27.07 2.73 -12.15
N ALA A 192 -28.10 2.85 -11.32
CA ALA A 192 -28.59 4.13 -10.85
C ALA A 192 -27.51 4.89 -10.04
N ARG A 193 -26.82 4.20 -9.13
CA ARG A 193 -25.69 4.79 -8.39
C ARG A 193 -24.57 5.25 -9.32
N GLU A 194 -24.22 4.41 -10.29
CA GLU A 194 -23.21 4.75 -11.31
C GLU A 194 -23.60 6.00 -12.11
N VAL A 195 -24.86 6.15 -12.51
CA VAL A 195 -25.36 7.36 -13.18
C VAL A 195 -25.26 8.60 -12.30
N LEU A 196 -25.60 8.49 -11.01
CA LEU A 196 -25.46 9.59 -10.06
C LEU A 196 -23.98 10.00 -9.93
N THR A 197 -23.07 9.02 -9.88
CA THR A 197 -21.62 9.26 -9.88
C THR A 197 -21.13 9.91 -11.18
N LEU A 198 -21.70 9.55 -12.34
CA LEU A 198 -21.35 10.18 -13.62
C LEU A 198 -21.74 11.65 -13.65
N TRP A 199 -22.90 12.01 -13.09
CA TRP A 199 -23.30 13.42 -12.96
C TRP A 199 -22.41 14.16 -11.95
N SER A 200 -22.22 13.64 -10.73
CA SER A 200 -21.40 14.29 -9.70
C SER A 200 -19.94 14.50 -10.13
N LYS A 201 -19.47 13.73 -11.13
CA LYS A 201 -18.13 13.88 -11.72
C LYS A 201 -17.97 15.16 -12.57
N TYR A 202 -19.04 15.83 -12.98
CA TYR A 202 -18.93 16.99 -13.87
C TYR A 202 -19.58 18.26 -13.32
N ILE A 203 -20.39 18.16 -12.27
CA ILE A 203 -21.13 19.30 -11.70
C ILE A 203 -20.97 19.32 -10.17
N GLY A 204 -21.26 20.46 -9.54
CA GLY A 204 -21.16 20.65 -8.09
C GLY A 204 -22.27 20.00 -7.29
N VAL A 205 -22.53 18.70 -7.52
CA VAL A 205 -23.56 17.93 -6.82
C VAL A 205 -22.97 16.70 -6.18
N GLN A 206 -23.32 16.49 -4.92
CA GLN A 206 -22.99 15.31 -4.16
C GLN A 206 -24.24 14.50 -3.80
N PHE A 207 -24.29 13.25 -4.26
CA PHE A 207 -25.40 12.35 -3.98
C PHE A 207 -25.14 11.47 -2.76
N VAL A 208 -26.09 11.46 -1.81
CA VAL A 208 -25.98 10.68 -0.58
C VAL A 208 -27.17 9.73 -0.45
N GLU A 209 -26.91 8.42 -0.41
CA GLU A 209 -27.96 7.42 -0.22
C GLU A 209 -28.50 7.45 1.20
N THR A 210 -29.82 7.47 1.33
CA THR A 210 -30.54 7.41 2.60
C THR A 210 -31.63 6.35 2.54
N SER A 211 -32.27 6.08 3.68
CA SER A 211 -33.41 5.18 3.73
C SER A 211 -34.64 5.73 3.00
N ASP A 212 -34.87 7.05 3.08
CA ASP A 212 -36.16 7.66 2.78
C ASP A 212 -36.12 9.17 2.45
N LEU A 213 -34.97 9.83 2.51
CA LEU A 213 -34.86 11.26 2.22
C LEU A 213 -34.55 11.51 0.74
N GLY A 214 -35.12 12.59 0.20
CA GLY A 214 -34.83 13.13 -1.13
C GLY A 214 -35.34 12.30 -2.30
N LEU A 215 -34.55 12.25 -3.38
CA LEU A 215 -34.90 11.65 -4.66
C LEU A 215 -35.19 10.16 -4.53
N THR A 216 -36.44 9.78 -4.77
CA THR A 216 -36.84 8.38 -4.83
C THR A 216 -36.62 7.84 -6.25
N ILE A 217 -35.85 6.76 -6.39
CA ILE A 217 -35.61 6.08 -7.68
C ILE A 217 -36.35 4.75 -7.69
N ALA A 218 -37.18 4.54 -8.71
CA ALA A 218 -38.03 3.37 -8.79
C ALA A 218 -38.18 2.79 -10.19
N ALA A 219 -38.50 1.49 -10.25
CA ALA A 219 -39.04 0.84 -11.43
C ALA A 219 -40.52 0.51 -11.18
N GLY A 220 -41.41 0.92 -12.08
CA GLY A 220 -42.85 0.80 -11.87
C GLY A 220 -43.71 1.21 -13.05
N ASN A 221 -44.97 1.58 -12.76
CA ASN A 221 -45.89 2.12 -13.76
C ASN A 221 -45.73 3.64 -13.79
N VAL A 222 -45.30 4.15 -14.94
CA VAL A 222 -44.98 5.56 -15.17
C VAL A 222 -46.20 6.48 -15.33
N ASN A 223 -47.41 5.91 -15.47
CA ASN A 223 -48.64 6.63 -15.81
C ASN A 223 -49.71 6.64 -14.71
N SER A 224 -49.51 5.94 -13.59
CA SER A 224 -50.62 5.61 -12.66
C SER A 224 -50.39 6.03 -11.20
N PHE A 225 -49.40 6.89 -10.93
CA PHE A 225 -49.14 7.43 -9.60
C PHE A 225 -49.71 8.85 -9.42
N VAL A 226 -50.12 9.17 -8.20
CA VAL A 226 -50.46 10.54 -7.79
C VAL A 226 -49.15 11.31 -7.64
N PRO A 227 -49.00 12.48 -8.30
CA PRO A 227 -47.80 13.30 -8.16
C PRO A 227 -47.54 13.65 -6.69
N PRO A 228 -46.29 13.57 -6.22
CA PRO A 228 -45.93 14.11 -4.91
C PRO A 228 -46.31 15.60 -4.82
N THR A 229 -46.76 16.05 -3.65
CA THR A 229 -47.22 17.43 -3.45
C THR A 229 -46.09 18.41 -3.76
N GLY A 230 -46.38 19.46 -4.54
CA GLY A 230 -45.40 20.51 -4.87
C GLY A 230 -44.48 20.17 -6.04
N THR A 231 -44.73 19.07 -6.76
CA THR A 231 -43.90 18.63 -7.90
C THR A 231 -44.55 18.87 -9.26
N ARG A 232 -43.73 19.06 -10.29
CA ARG A 232 -44.13 19.07 -11.70
C ARG A 232 -43.80 17.72 -12.33
N ILE A 233 -44.77 17.04 -12.94
CA ILE A 233 -44.52 15.75 -13.60
C ILE A 233 -44.20 15.93 -15.07
N ILE A 234 -43.10 15.32 -15.51
CA ILE A 234 -42.74 15.10 -16.91
C ILE A 234 -42.82 13.61 -17.20
N ASN A 235 -43.44 13.25 -18.32
CA ASN A 235 -43.65 11.87 -18.73
C ASN A 235 -43.19 11.70 -20.17
N GLU A 236 -42.17 10.85 -20.34
CA GLU A 236 -41.50 10.59 -21.63
C GLU A 236 -41.84 9.19 -22.15
N GLY A 237 -42.99 8.65 -21.74
CA GLY A 237 -43.51 7.34 -22.13
C GLY A 237 -42.80 6.14 -21.49
N GLN A 238 -41.47 6.07 -21.51
CA GLN A 238 -40.68 4.99 -20.89
C GLN A 238 -40.26 5.28 -19.45
N PHE A 239 -40.25 6.55 -19.06
CA PHE A 239 -39.95 7.01 -17.72
C PHE A 239 -40.76 8.26 -17.40
N SER A 240 -40.91 8.55 -16.10
CA SER A 240 -41.52 9.77 -15.58
C SER A 240 -40.64 10.37 -14.48
N VAL A 241 -40.60 11.70 -14.43
CA VAL A 241 -39.87 12.45 -13.40
C VAL A 241 -40.83 13.42 -12.72
N ALA A 242 -40.90 13.37 -11.39
CA ALA A 242 -41.49 14.40 -10.56
C ALA A 242 -40.39 15.37 -10.14
N ILE A 243 -40.42 16.56 -10.74
CA ILE A 243 -39.45 17.62 -10.53
C ILE A 243 -39.84 18.40 -9.28
N ASP A 244 -38.89 18.52 -8.35
CA ASP A 244 -38.98 19.32 -7.12
C ASP A 244 -37.66 20.09 -6.94
N PRO A 245 -37.63 21.41 -7.21
CA PRO A 245 -36.41 22.21 -7.06
C PRO A 245 -35.85 22.23 -5.64
N THR A 246 -36.65 21.88 -4.62
CA THR A 246 -36.20 21.81 -3.21
C THR A 246 -35.65 20.44 -2.82
N PHE A 247 -35.69 19.46 -3.72
CA PHE A 247 -35.31 18.07 -3.51
C PHE A 247 -35.94 17.40 -2.27
N GLN A 248 -37.12 17.86 -1.83
CA GLN A 248 -37.82 17.27 -0.69
C GLN A 248 -38.58 15.99 -1.07
N ASN A 249 -39.27 16.00 -2.21
CA ASN A 249 -40.06 14.85 -2.70
C ASN A 249 -39.90 14.54 -4.21
N PRO A 250 -38.72 14.67 -4.84
CA PRO A 250 -38.58 14.31 -6.25
C PRO A 250 -38.64 12.79 -6.44
N LEU A 251 -39.09 12.37 -7.62
CA LEU A 251 -39.32 10.97 -7.95
C LEU A 251 -38.92 10.68 -9.39
N ILE A 252 -38.10 9.65 -9.60
CA ILE A 252 -37.85 9.06 -10.92
C ILE A 252 -38.48 7.67 -10.95
N VAL A 253 -39.31 7.43 -11.97
CA VAL A 253 -39.90 6.10 -12.23
C VAL A 253 -39.54 5.67 -13.64
N LEU A 254 -38.78 4.58 -13.78
CA LEU A 254 -38.58 3.90 -15.05
C LEU A 254 -39.63 2.80 -15.22
N SER A 255 -40.06 2.53 -16.45
CA SER A 255 -41.07 1.52 -16.73
C SER A 255 -40.57 0.11 -16.37
N ALA A 256 -41.29 -0.57 -15.46
CA ALA A 256 -40.99 -1.95 -15.08
C ALA A 256 -41.38 -2.97 -16.16
N THR A 257 -42.13 -2.57 -17.20
CA THR A 257 -42.50 -3.43 -18.32
C THR A 257 -41.54 -3.33 -19.50
N ASN A 258 -40.59 -2.40 -19.46
CA ASN A 258 -39.59 -2.25 -20.51
C ASN A 258 -38.45 -3.26 -20.31
N ASN A 259 -37.86 -3.75 -21.41
CA ASN A 259 -36.71 -4.64 -21.34
C ASN A 259 -35.41 -3.83 -21.38
N TRP A 260 -34.84 -3.58 -20.20
CA TRP A 260 -33.66 -2.73 -20.04
C TRP A 260 -32.35 -3.49 -20.29
N GLY A 261 -31.46 -2.93 -21.12
CA GLY A 261 -30.07 -3.34 -21.18
C GLY A 261 -29.32 -2.75 -19.98
N THR A 262 -28.68 -3.61 -19.18
CA THR A 262 -28.04 -3.24 -17.89
C THR A 262 -26.50 -3.30 -17.94
N GLU A 263 -25.93 -3.46 -19.12
CA GLU A 263 -24.50 -3.22 -19.38
C GLU A 263 -24.20 -1.72 -19.29
N TYR A 264 -22.93 -1.36 -19.06
CA TYR A 264 -22.52 0.04 -19.01
C TYR A 264 -22.85 0.75 -20.34
N GLY A 265 -23.45 1.94 -20.26
CA GLY A 265 -23.83 2.72 -21.44
C GLY A 265 -25.01 2.15 -22.26
N ALA A 266 -25.66 1.08 -21.80
CA ALA A 266 -26.85 0.52 -22.44
C ALA A 266 -28.12 1.33 -22.10
N SER A 267 -29.28 0.84 -22.56
CA SER A 267 -30.54 1.61 -22.50
C SER A 267 -30.96 2.01 -21.09
N TYR A 268 -30.68 1.20 -20.05
CA TYR A 268 -30.97 1.60 -18.68
C TYR A 268 -30.15 2.83 -18.26
N THR A 269 -28.83 2.80 -18.47
CA THR A 269 -27.91 3.87 -18.08
C THR A 269 -28.28 5.17 -18.78
N ARG A 270 -28.56 5.15 -20.09
CA ARG A 270 -28.93 6.33 -20.87
C ARG A 270 -30.24 6.95 -20.41
N THR A 271 -31.30 6.14 -20.29
CA THR A 271 -32.60 6.62 -19.84
C THR A 271 -32.57 7.12 -18.40
N MET A 272 -31.85 6.42 -17.52
CA MET A 272 -31.68 6.84 -16.13
C MET A 272 -30.91 8.17 -16.05
N ALA A 273 -29.86 8.35 -16.85
CA ALA A 273 -29.09 9.60 -16.87
C ALA A 273 -29.91 10.78 -17.37
N ALA A 274 -30.74 10.60 -18.40
CA ALA A 274 -31.68 11.61 -18.86
C ALA A 274 -32.72 11.96 -17.79
N ALA A 275 -33.27 10.95 -17.10
CA ALA A 275 -34.21 11.17 -16.00
C ALA A 275 -33.58 11.96 -14.83
N VAL A 276 -32.31 11.70 -14.52
CA VAL A 276 -31.54 12.48 -13.53
C VAL A 276 -31.31 13.91 -14.03
N GLY A 277 -30.96 14.10 -15.31
CA GLY A 277 -30.83 15.43 -15.90
C GLY A 277 -32.10 16.28 -15.73
N ILE A 278 -33.27 15.68 -15.98
CA ILE A 278 -34.58 16.34 -15.74
C ILE A 278 -34.79 16.64 -14.25
N ALA A 279 -34.44 15.72 -13.36
CA ALA A 279 -34.56 15.94 -11.91
C ALA A 279 -33.62 17.05 -11.39
N LEU A 280 -32.48 17.24 -12.06
CA LEU A 280 -31.51 18.32 -11.82
C LEU A 280 -31.93 19.65 -12.46
N GLY A 281 -33.04 19.71 -13.20
CA GLY A 281 -33.54 20.96 -13.79
C GLY A 281 -33.14 21.21 -15.23
N LEU A 282 -32.63 20.21 -15.95
CA LEU A 282 -32.50 20.29 -17.41
C LEU A 282 -33.85 20.00 -18.09
N GLU A 283 -34.11 20.62 -19.24
CA GLU A 283 -35.33 20.39 -20.03
C GLU A 283 -35.04 19.62 -21.34
N HIS A 284 -36.07 19.43 -22.17
CA HIS A 284 -35.94 18.77 -23.46
C HIS A 284 -35.31 19.71 -24.49
N ALA A 285 -34.03 19.46 -24.81
CA ALA A 285 -33.22 20.26 -25.71
C ALA A 285 -33.32 19.77 -27.17
N GLY A 286 -34.52 19.86 -27.74
CA GLY A 286 -34.82 19.30 -29.08
C GLY A 286 -34.08 19.96 -30.25
N ASP A 287 -33.40 21.09 -30.04
CA ASP A 287 -32.55 21.75 -31.04
C ASP A 287 -31.12 21.20 -31.11
N LEU A 288 -30.71 20.35 -30.15
CA LEU A 288 -29.40 19.71 -30.14
C LEU A 288 -29.31 18.46 -31.04
N PRO A 289 -28.12 17.92 -31.34
CA PRO A 289 -27.98 16.68 -32.10
C PRO A 289 -28.57 15.45 -31.40
N GLU A 290 -29.00 14.43 -32.15
CA GLU A 290 -29.61 13.17 -31.66
C GLU A 290 -28.76 12.39 -30.66
N THR A 291 -27.46 12.62 -30.68
CA THR A 291 -26.50 11.98 -29.77
C THR A 291 -26.39 12.70 -28.42
N THR A 292 -27.14 13.77 -28.19
CA THR A 292 -27.14 14.53 -26.94
C THR A 292 -28.19 13.97 -25.99
N LEU A 293 -27.83 13.80 -24.71
CA LEU A 293 -28.67 13.12 -23.74
C LEU A 293 -30.03 13.82 -23.56
N MET A 294 -30.02 15.14 -23.37
CA MET A 294 -31.23 15.92 -23.11
C MET A 294 -32.07 16.23 -24.36
N ARG A 295 -31.66 15.78 -25.55
CA ARG A 295 -32.58 15.71 -26.71
C ARG A 295 -33.60 14.57 -26.56
N LEU A 296 -33.38 13.62 -25.65
CA LEU A 296 -34.30 12.52 -25.39
C LEU A 296 -34.66 11.69 -26.65
N ASP A 297 -33.74 11.60 -27.61
CA ASP A 297 -34.00 10.85 -28.84
C ASP A 297 -34.30 9.37 -28.51
N PRO A 298 -35.45 8.83 -28.95
CA PRO A 298 -35.85 7.46 -28.59
C PRO A 298 -34.87 6.38 -29.09
N THR A 299 -34.16 6.61 -30.20
CA THR A 299 -33.19 5.67 -30.74
C THR A 299 -31.88 5.70 -29.94
N PHE A 300 -31.44 6.90 -29.54
CA PHE A 300 -30.27 7.09 -28.68
C PHE A 300 -30.49 6.48 -27.29
N LEU A 301 -31.63 6.76 -26.66
CA LEU A 301 -31.98 6.23 -25.33
C LEU A 301 -32.17 4.70 -25.35
N ALA A 302 -32.77 4.15 -26.40
CA ALA A 302 -32.96 2.70 -26.53
C ALA A 302 -31.66 1.96 -26.88
N GLY A 303 -30.60 2.65 -27.33
CA GLY A 303 -29.36 2.04 -27.80
C GLY A 303 -29.57 1.11 -29.00
N SER A 304 -30.62 1.34 -29.79
CA SER A 304 -31.07 0.43 -30.85
C SER A 304 -31.23 1.16 -32.19
N GLY A 305 -30.14 1.27 -32.95
CA GLY A 305 -30.16 1.75 -34.33
C GLY A 305 -28.88 2.47 -34.77
N PRO A 306 -28.61 2.55 -36.08
CA PRO A 306 -27.56 3.41 -36.60
C PRO A 306 -27.97 4.88 -36.37
N MET A 307 -27.13 5.64 -35.68
CA MET A 307 -27.37 7.07 -35.42
C MET A 307 -27.32 7.86 -36.74
N VAL A 308 -28.08 8.95 -36.87
CA VAL A 308 -28.01 9.86 -38.03
C VAL A 308 -27.40 11.21 -37.62
N ASP A 309 -26.74 11.90 -38.55
CA ASP A 309 -26.21 13.24 -38.33
C ASP A 309 -27.31 14.32 -38.38
N VAL A 310 -26.92 15.57 -38.16
CA VAL A 310 -27.84 16.74 -38.21
C VAL A 310 -28.53 16.95 -39.57
N ASN A 311 -28.15 16.21 -40.61
CA ASN A 311 -28.73 16.24 -41.95
C ASN A 311 -29.47 14.94 -42.31
N ASP A 312 -29.83 14.11 -41.32
CA ASP A 312 -30.56 12.85 -41.53
C ASP A 312 -29.71 11.80 -42.31
N ILE A 313 -28.37 11.94 -42.31
CA ILE A 313 -27.44 10.99 -42.93
C ILE A 313 -27.01 9.97 -41.89
N GLN A 314 -27.23 8.69 -42.17
CA GLN A 314 -26.77 7.58 -41.36
C GLN A 314 -25.26 7.66 -41.11
N LEU A 315 -24.87 7.78 -39.83
CA LEU A 315 -23.48 7.65 -39.41
C LEU A 315 -23.00 6.24 -39.76
N THR A 316 -21.78 6.14 -40.27
CA THR A 316 -21.29 4.86 -40.80
C THR A 316 -20.80 3.96 -39.68
N ALA A 317 -20.67 2.65 -39.92
CA ALA A 317 -20.17 1.69 -38.92
C ALA A 317 -18.75 1.99 -38.36
N SER A 318 -18.00 2.93 -38.96
CA SER A 318 -16.76 3.48 -38.39
C SER A 318 -17.00 4.53 -37.30
N ASP A 319 -18.16 5.18 -37.29
CA ASP A 319 -18.61 6.19 -36.31
C ASP A 319 -19.44 5.55 -35.17
N GLU A 320 -20.03 4.37 -35.39
CA GLU A 320 -20.78 3.56 -34.40
C GLU A 320 -19.90 2.89 -33.32
N LYS A 321 -18.58 3.15 -33.34
CA LYS A 321 -17.60 2.54 -32.43
C LYS A 321 -17.32 3.34 -31.15
N TYR A 322 -17.94 4.50 -30.98
CA TYR A 322 -17.76 5.32 -29.79
C TYR A 322 -18.79 4.90 -28.72
N GLU A 323 -18.29 4.51 -27.54
CA GLU A 323 -19.12 4.40 -26.35
C GLU A 323 -19.82 5.75 -26.10
N PRO A 324 -21.11 5.75 -25.72
CA PRO A 324 -21.84 7.00 -25.47
C PRO A 324 -21.18 7.77 -24.31
N ILE A 325 -20.98 9.07 -24.49
CA ILE A 325 -20.54 9.96 -23.42
C ILE A 325 -21.79 10.46 -22.71
N VAL A 326 -21.94 10.11 -21.43
CA VAL A 326 -23.10 10.44 -20.61
C VAL A 326 -22.60 10.92 -19.23
N PRO A 327 -22.92 12.14 -18.78
CA PRO A 327 -23.55 13.23 -19.56
C PRO A 327 -22.61 13.77 -20.67
N GLY A 328 -23.18 14.33 -21.74
CA GLY A 328 -22.44 14.96 -22.82
C GLY A 328 -22.09 16.42 -22.54
N ASN A 329 -21.28 17.04 -23.39
CA ASN A 329 -20.75 18.39 -23.15
C ASN A 329 -21.83 19.48 -22.98
N GLN A 330 -22.93 19.41 -23.73
CA GLN A 330 -24.04 20.37 -23.58
C GLN A 330 -24.79 20.15 -22.28
N ASP A 331 -25.04 18.89 -21.94
CA ASP A 331 -25.68 18.52 -20.67
C ASP A 331 -24.85 19.00 -19.47
N ILE A 332 -23.51 18.86 -19.54
CA ILE A 332 -22.56 19.37 -18.54
C ILE A 332 -22.57 20.90 -18.46
N LEU A 333 -22.57 21.60 -19.61
CA LEU A 333 -22.58 23.07 -19.65
C LEU A 333 -23.79 23.64 -18.88
N HIS A 334 -24.99 23.19 -19.23
CA HIS A 334 -26.23 23.66 -18.61
C HIS A 334 -26.36 23.20 -17.15
N ALA A 335 -25.93 21.98 -16.83
CA ALA A 335 -25.96 21.51 -15.45
C ALA A 335 -24.92 22.20 -14.56
N SER A 336 -23.79 22.64 -15.11
CA SER A 336 -22.77 23.41 -14.36
C SER A 336 -23.24 24.82 -14.02
N TYR A 337 -24.10 25.41 -14.86
CA TYR A 337 -24.79 26.66 -14.55
C TYR A 337 -25.75 26.53 -13.35
N LEU A 338 -26.44 25.38 -13.27
CA LEU A 338 -27.35 25.06 -12.17
C LEU A 338 -26.63 24.60 -10.89
N TYR A 339 -25.46 23.97 -11.03
CA TYR A 339 -24.65 23.43 -9.93
C TYR A 339 -23.16 23.58 -10.23
N ARG A 340 -22.54 24.60 -9.67
CA ARG A 340 -21.16 24.97 -9.96
C ARG A 340 -20.19 24.02 -9.25
N PRO A 341 -19.17 23.46 -9.91
CA PRO A 341 -18.12 22.70 -9.24
C PRO A 341 -17.12 23.64 -8.56
N ASP A 342 -17.58 24.39 -7.55
CA ASP A 342 -16.85 25.48 -6.87
C ASP A 342 -16.33 25.10 -5.48
N GLY A 343 -16.00 23.81 -5.27
CA GLY A 343 -15.23 23.33 -4.11
C GLY A 343 -13.79 23.85 -4.11
N THR A 344 -13.64 25.15 -3.84
CA THR A 344 -12.44 25.95 -4.11
C THR A 344 -11.43 26.02 -2.96
N ASP A 345 -11.81 25.49 -1.80
CA ASP A 345 -10.94 25.41 -0.63
C ASP A 345 -9.77 24.43 -0.84
N ILE A 346 -8.59 24.85 -0.41
CA ILE A 346 -7.32 24.13 -0.51
C ILE A 346 -6.60 24.29 0.82
N ASP A 347 -6.37 23.18 1.51
CA ASP A 347 -5.53 23.15 2.71
C ASP A 347 -4.09 22.79 2.31
N LEU A 348 -3.11 23.67 2.57
CA LEU A 348 -1.70 23.43 2.23
C LEU A 348 -0.83 23.22 3.47
N TYR A 349 -0.08 22.13 3.50
CA TYR A 349 0.86 21.76 4.57
C TYR A 349 2.30 21.79 4.07
N ARG A 350 3.17 22.56 4.72
CA ARG A 350 4.61 22.62 4.44
C ARG A 350 5.38 21.68 5.37
N PHE A 351 6.40 20.98 4.87
CA PHE A 351 7.33 20.23 5.70
C PHE A 351 8.73 20.12 5.08
N GLU A 352 9.71 19.73 5.88
CA GLU A 352 11.10 19.54 5.48
C GLU A 352 11.57 18.09 5.71
N VAL A 353 12.36 17.60 4.75
CA VAL A 353 13.17 16.39 4.88
C VAL A 353 14.63 16.83 4.88
N ASP A 354 15.38 16.51 5.94
CA ASP A 354 16.78 16.90 6.13
C ASP A 354 17.67 15.69 6.44
N PHE A 355 18.16 15.03 5.39
CA PHE A 355 19.22 14.02 5.52
C PHE A 355 20.63 14.63 5.52
N GLY A 356 20.76 15.96 5.51
CA GLY A 356 22.02 16.64 5.26
C GLY A 356 22.51 16.47 3.82
N ALA A 357 23.83 16.42 3.63
CA ALA A 357 24.49 16.44 2.31
C ALA A 357 24.57 15.07 1.59
N GLY A 358 23.88 14.05 2.08
CA GLY A 358 23.87 12.71 1.46
C GLY A 358 22.71 12.51 0.48
N ASP A 359 22.87 11.61 -0.49
CA ASP A 359 21.85 11.21 -1.47
C ASP A 359 20.79 10.25 -0.87
N ARG A 360 20.54 10.36 0.44
CA ARG A 360 19.56 9.52 1.13
C ARG A 360 18.15 9.96 0.75
N VAL A 361 17.27 8.98 0.60
CA VAL A 361 15.84 9.19 0.37
C VAL A 361 15.02 8.53 1.49
N GLY A 362 13.75 8.90 1.60
CA GLY A 362 12.77 8.24 2.44
C GLY A 362 11.43 8.19 1.73
N ILE A 363 10.55 7.28 2.16
CA ILE A 363 9.21 7.15 1.62
C ILE A 363 8.27 8.03 2.44
N LEU A 364 7.55 8.91 1.76
CA LEU A 364 6.38 9.60 2.27
C LEU A 364 5.13 8.83 1.85
N THR A 365 4.21 8.65 2.79
CA THR A 365 2.84 8.20 2.55
C THR A 365 1.87 9.24 3.11
N ALA A 366 0.97 9.74 2.28
CA ALA A 366 -0.12 10.63 2.66
C ALA A 366 -1.45 9.97 2.33
N GLU A 367 -2.39 9.94 3.27
CA GLU A 367 -3.71 9.34 3.05
C GLU A 367 -4.76 10.13 3.82
N THR A 368 -5.92 10.39 3.21
CA THR A 368 -7.06 10.95 3.95
C THR A 368 -8.11 9.89 4.22
N TYR A 369 -8.59 9.84 5.46
CA TYR A 369 -9.69 8.96 5.83
C TYR A 369 -10.98 9.76 5.97
N ALA A 370 -11.99 9.37 5.19
CA ALA A 370 -13.40 9.63 5.50
C ALA A 370 -13.93 8.40 6.24
N GLN A 371 -14.08 8.48 7.57
CA GLN A 371 -14.46 7.32 8.39
C GLN A 371 -15.80 6.73 7.94
N ARG A 372 -15.83 5.46 7.47
CA ARG A 372 -17.02 4.70 7.00
C ARG A 372 -18.02 4.34 8.11
N LEU A 373 -18.37 5.30 8.97
CA LEU A 373 -19.41 5.20 9.98
C LEU A 373 -20.70 5.88 9.48
N SER A 374 -21.79 5.75 10.22
CA SER A 374 -23.07 6.40 9.91
C SER A 374 -23.03 7.94 9.83
N ASN A 375 -21.90 8.56 10.21
CA ASN A 375 -21.61 9.99 10.07
C ASN A 375 -20.37 10.23 9.17
N SER A 376 -20.17 9.42 8.13
CA SER A 376 -19.02 9.55 7.22
C SER A 376 -19.02 10.91 6.55
N SER A 377 -17.83 11.50 6.44
CA SER A 377 -17.63 12.65 5.56
C SER A 377 -17.94 12.24 4.12
N PRO A 378 -18.60 13.10 3.34
CA PRO A 378 -18.85 12.82 1.94
C PRO A 378 -17.68 13.33 1.06
N LEU A 379 -16.68 14.02 1.63
CA LEU A 379 -15.51 14.51 0.92
C LEU A 379 -14.72 13.36 0.25
N ASN A 380 -14.41 13.54 -1.03
CA ASN A 380 -13.39 12.79 -1.76
C ASN A 380 -12.21 13.73 -2.01
N THR A 381 -11.00 13.38 -1.58
CA THR A 381 -9.87 14.33 -1.61
C THR A 381 -8.96 14.13 -2.80
N GLU A 382 -8.48 15.26 -3.31
CA GLU A 382 -7.32 15.39 -4.16
C GLU A 382 -6.12 15.75 -3.28
N LEU A 383 -5.01 15.03 -3.44
CA LEU A 383 -3.75 15.20 -2.76
C LEU A 383 -2.68 15.57 -3.78
N MET A 384 -2.02 16.70 -3.60
CA MET A 384 -0.91 17.12 -4.45
C MET A 384 0.36 17.39 -3.65
N LEU A 385 1.44 16.72 -4.02
CA LEU A 385 2.75 16.92 -3.41
C LEU A 385 3.63 17.79 -4.31
N PHE A 386 4.04 18.94 -3.80
CA PHE A 386 4.98 19.86 -4.45
C PHE A 386 6.34 19.83 -3.77
N ARG A 387 7.41 20.02 -4.55
CA ARG A 387 8.77 20.26 -4.07
C ARG A 387 9.20 21.67 -4.40
N GLN A 388 9.74 22.35 -3.40
CA GLN A 388 10.38 23.64 -3.60
C GLN A 388 11.76 23.45 -4.24
N GLN A 389 11.97 24.06 -5.40
CA GLN A 389 13.28 24.13 -6.06
C GLN A 389 13.90 25.51 -5.84
N GLN A 390 15.11 25.54 -5.31
CA GLN A 390 15.86 26.79 -5.18
C GLN A 390 16.46 27.21 -6.52
N ALA A 391 16.44 28.51 -6.80
CA ALA A 391 17.13 29.06 -7.97
C ALA A 391 18.63 28.78 -7.85
N SER A 392 19.24 28.30 -8.92
CA SER A 392 20.66 27.99 -8.94
C SER A 392 21.32 28.33 -10.27
N ALA A 393 22.64 28.35 -10.26
CA ALA A 393 23.47 28.45 -11.45
C ALA A 393 24.81 27.77 -11.21
N THR A 394 25.40 27.23 -12.27
CA THR A 394 26.75 26.65 -12.24
C THR A 394 27.71 27.45 -13.09
N THR A 395 28.98 27.47 -12.70
CA THR A 395 30.07 28.07 -13.48
C THR A 395 31.32 27.23 -13.35
N SER A 396 32.07 27.11 -14.44
CA SER A 396 33.40 26.50 -14.44
C SER A 396 34.50 27.49 -14.05
N MET A 397 34.16 28.74 -13.79
CA MET A 397 35.12 29.83 -13.52
C MET A 397 36.21 29.96 -14.59
N GLY A 398 35.93 29.51 -15.83
CA GLY A 398 36.91 29.51 -16.92
C GLY A 398 38.07 28.53 -16.77
N ALA A 399 37.98 27.56 -15.84
CA ALA A 399 39.05 26.60 -15.63
C ALA A 399 39.24 25.67 -16.84
N THR A 400 40.50 25.33 -17.13
CA THR A 400 40.87 24.38 -18.21
C THR A 400 40.81 22.92 -17.77
N VAL A 401 40.54 22.67 -16.49
CA VAL A 401 40.31 21.35 -15.89
C VAL A 401 38.82 21.20 -15.57
N PRO A 402 38.29 19.96 -15.46
CA PRO A 402 36.92 19.76 -15.01
C PRO A 402 36.66 20.44 -13.67
N LEU A 403 35.86 21.52 -13.69
CA LEU A 403 35.47 22.31 -12.53
C LEU A 403 34.01 22.76 -12.69
N SER A 404 33.21 22.62 -11.63
CA SER A 404 31.85 23.12 -11.56
C SER A 404 31.56 23.62 -10.14
N LEU A 405 31.40 24.93 -9.99
CA LEU A 405 30.88 25.56 -8.78
C LEU A 405 29.39 25.81 -8.97
N ARG A 406 28.58 25.42 -7.98
CA ARG A 406 27.15 25.69 -7.93
C ARG A 406 26.87 26.78 -6.92
N PHE A 407 26.10 27.77 -7.35
CA PHE A 407 25.52 28.80 -6.52
C PHE A 407 24.01 28.57 -6.41
N GLU A 408 23.49 28.60 -5.20
CA GLU A 408 22.09 28.33 -4.91
C GLU A 408 21.51 29.42 -4.02
N ALA A 409 20.37 29.97 -4.39
CA ALA A 409 19.72 31.03 -3.64
C ALA A 409 19.27 30.52 -2.27
N VAL A 410 19.42 31.36 -1.25
CA VAL A 410 18.84 31.11 0.09
C VAL A 410 17.36 31.46 0.11
N ARG A 411 16.94 32.45 -0.71
CA ARG A 411 15.53 32.79 -0.89
C ARG A 411 14.78 31.68 -1.61
N SER A 412 13.60 31.37 -1.10
CA SER A 412 12.75 30.27 -1.54
C SER A 412 12.26 30.40 -2.99
N GLY A 413 12.33 29.29 -3.73
CA GLY A 413 11.57 29.11 -4.96
C GLY A 413 11.87 30.19 -6.00
N ALA A 414 10.81 30.78 -6.55
CA ALA A 414 10.92 31.79 -7.59
C ALA A 414 11.57 33.11 -7.13
N GLN A 415 11.57 33.41 -5.81
CA GLN A 415 12.16 34.63 -5.26
C GLN A 415 13.69 34.67 -5.35
N GLY A 416 14.32 33.50 -5.52
CA GLY A 416 15.77 33.38 -5.73
C GLY A 416 16.21 33.65 -7.18
N ASN A 417 15.27 33.67 -8.13
CA ASN A 417 15.59 33.91 -9.54
C ASN A 417 16.17 35.32 -9.75
N GLN A 418 17.01 35.45 -10.77
CA GLN A 418 17.67 36.70 -11.15
C GLN A 418 18.69 37.26 -10.15
N LEU A 419 19.00 36.56 -9.05
CA LEU A 419 20.16 36.89 -8.21
C LEU A 419 21.44 36.76 -9.05
N GLN A 420 22.27 37.81 -9.07
CA GLN A 420 23.48 37.87 -9.90
C GLN A 420 24.75 37.79 -9.06
N ILE A 421 25.72 37.01 -9.52
CA ILE A 421 27.06 36.95 -8.94
C ILE A 421 28.04 37.49 -9.95
N PHE A 422 28.61 38.63 -9.61
CA PHE A 422 29.65 39.30 -10.37
C PHE A 422 31.01 38.91 -9.83
N PHE A 423 31.90 38.55 -10.74
CA PHE A 423 33.30 38.36 -10.40
C PHE A 423 34.11 39.52 -10.96
N THR A 424 34.94 40.14 -10.13
CA THR A 424 35.98 41.07 -10.55
C THR A 424 37.34 40.47 -10.21
N GLN A 425 38.38 40.95 -10.88
CA GLN A 425 39.74 40.45 -10.72
C GLN A 425 40.67 41.64 -10.54
N THR A 426 41.44 41.65 -9.45
CA THR A 426 42.43 42.69 -9.18
C THR A 426 43.73 42.09 -8.67
N GLU A 427 44.84 42.77 -8.96
CA GLU A 427 46.17 42.45 -8.42
C GLU A 427 46.24 42.88 -6.95
N ARG A 428 45.87 41.99 -6.02
CA ARG A 428 45.75 42.29 -4.59
C ARG A 428 47.02 41.97 -3.79
N GLY A 429 48.10 41.52 -4.44
CA GLY A 429 49.36 41.14 -3.81
C GLY A 429 49.38 39.71 -3.27
N ASN A 430 50.46 39.37 -2.57
CA ASN A 430 50.70 38.01 -2.08
C ASN A 430 49.72 37.63 -0.95
N ALA A 431 49.12 36.45 -1.04
CA ALA A 431 48.22 35.88 -0.03
C ALA A 431 46.94 36.69 0.31
N SER A 432 46.57 37.68 -0.51
CA SER A 432 45.33 38.43 -0.34
C SER A 432 44.10 37.57 -0.68
N LYS A 433 43.15 37.48 0.25
CA LYS A 433 41.87 36.77 0.08
C LYS A 433 40.87 37.59 -0.77
N PRO A 434 39.88 36.93 -1.40
CA PRO A 434 38.79 37.62 -2.09
C PRO A 434 38.03 38.58 -1.17
N THR A 435 37.52 39.68 -1.72
CA THR A 435 36.60 40.58 -1.00
C THR A 435 35.20 40.52 -1.59
N ILE A 436 34.18 40.70 -0.73
CA ILE A 436 32.77 40.60 -1.11
C ILE A 436 32.06 41.92 -0.86
N LEU A 437 31.25 42.35 -1.84
CA LEU A 437 30.23 43.39 -1.69
C LEU A 437 28.86 42.78 -1.99
N THR A 438 27.87 43.07 -1.15
CA THR A 438 26.51 42.52 -1.26
C THR A 438 25.50 43.62 -1.52
N TYR A 439 24.60 43.37 -2.46
CA TYR A 439 23.47 44.21 -2.84
C TYR A 439 22.17 43.41 -2.68
N PRO A 440 20.98 44.05 -2.69
CA PRO A 440 19.71 43.36 -2.48
C PRO A 440 19.45 42.14 -3.40
N ASN A 441 19.93 42.19 -4.65
CA ASN A 441 19.81 41.13 -5.67
C ASN A 441 21.14 40.86 -6.41
N ALA A 442 22.29 41.20 -5.82
CA ALA A 442 23.59 40.90 -6.44
C ALA A 442 24.72 40.72 -5.41
N ILE A 443 25.72 39.91 -5.74
CA ILE A 443 26.95 39.77 -4.97
C ILE A 443 28.11 40.04 -5.92
N SER A 444 29.04 40.92 -5.53
CA SER A 444 30.29 41.13 -6.25
C SER A 444 31.44 40.54 -5.44
N ILE A 445 32.20 39.64 -6.07
CA ILE A 445 33.34 38.93 -5.49
C ILE A 445 34.59 39.35 -6.26
N ASP A 446 35.46 40.08 -5.59
CA ASP A 446 36.72 40.53 -6.16
C ASP A 446 37.84 39.54 -5.83
N LEU A 447 38.28 38.80 -6.86
CA LEU A 447 39.29 37.76 -6.81
C LEU A 447 40.70 38.37 -6.91
N ASN A 448 41.68 37.72 -6.27
CA ASN A 448 43.09 38.05 -6.45
C ASN A 448 43.61 37.42 -7.75
N SER A 449 44.03 38.25 -8.71
CA SER A 449 44.66 37.80 -9.96
C SER A 449 46.19 37.77 -9.88
N THR A 450 46.78 38.15 -8.75
CA THR A 450 48.25 38.26 -8.61
C THR A 450 48.94 36.96 -8.95
N THR A 451 49.80 36.98 -9.99
CA THR A 451 50.48 35.78 -10.50
C THR A 451 51.23 35.06 -9.38
N GLY A 452 50.97 33.77 -9.22
CA GLY A 452 51.51 32.92 -8.16
C GLY A 452 50.72 32.94 -6.84
N SER A 453 49.81 33.90 -6.64
CA SER A 453 48.94 34.05 -5.46
C SER A 453 47.46 34.17 -5.83
N GLU A 454 47.06 33.59 -6.96
CA GLU A 454 45.71 33.67 -7.50
C GLU A 454 44.68 33.04 -6.54
N SER A 455 43.49 33.62 -6.45
CA SER A 455 42.42 33.06 -5.63
C SER A 455 42.04 31.65 -6.10
N THR A 456 41.85 30.76 -5.13
CA THR A 456 41.40 29.39 -5.36
C THR A 456 39.89 29.26 -5.19
N VAL A 457 39.34 28.13 -5.61
CA VAL A 457 37.94 27.77 -5.35
C VAL A 457 37.64 27.76 -3.85
N GLN A 458 38.53 27.23 -3.03
CA GLN A 458 38.40 27.23 -1.57
C GLN A 458 38.27 28.66 -1.02
N ASP A 459 39.04 29.62 -1.58
CA ASP A 459 38.95 31.02 -1.15
C ASP A 459 37.58 31.64 -1.44
N ILE A 460 36.90 31.24 -2.52
CA ILE A 460 35.54 31.68 -2.85
C ILE A 460 34.53 31.08 -1.87
N LEU A 461 34.63 29.77 -1.61
CA LEU A 461 33.77 29.07 -0.65
C LEU A 461 33.88 29.72 0.73
N ASP A 462 35.10 29.97 1.19
CA ASP A 462 35.37 30.59 2.49
C ASP A 462 34.93 32.05 2.53
N ALA A 463 35.12 32.82 1.47
CA ALA A 463 34.70 34.22 1.42
C ALA A 463 33.18 34.35 1.58
N ILE A 464 32.39 33.52 0.88
CA ILE A 464 30.92 33.54 1.01
C ILE A 464 30.49 33.04 2.39
N LYS A 465 31.05 31.92 2.86
CA LYS A 465 30.71 31.35 4.17
C LYS A 465 30.97 32.31 5.32
N ASN A 466 32.04 33.09 5.24
CA ASN A 466 32.43 34.03 6.29
C ASN A 466 31.79 35.43 6.16
N SER A 467 30.96 35.67 5.14
CA SER A 467 30.24 36.92 4.95
C SER A 467 28.75 36.76 5.28
N PRO A 468 28.27 37.21 6.45
CA PRO A 468 26.87 37.05 6.86
C PRO A 468 25.86 37.62 5.85
N ALA A 469 26.23 38.70 5.16
CA ALA A 469 25.38 39.34 4.15
C ALA A 469 25.34 38.57 2.82
N ALA A 470 26.39 37.79 2.49
CA ALA A 470 26.41 36.96 1.29
C ALA A 470 25.78 35.60 1.56
N SER A 471 26.09 34.98 2.70
CA SER A 471 25.52 33.70 3.12
C SER A 471 24.02 33.76 3.43
N SER A 472 23.45 34.95 3.59
CA SER A 472 21.99 35.16 3.67
C SER A 472 21.30 35.24 2.31
N LEU A 473 22.08 35.37 1.22
CA LEU A 473 21.56 35.47 -0.15
C LEU A 473 21.87 34.22 -0.98
N VAL A 474 23.07 33.63 -0.84
CA VAL A 474 23.52 32.49 -1.64
C VAL A 474 24.33 31.47 -0.83
N ARG A 475 24.15 30.20 -1.15
CA ARG A 475 25.04 29.09 -0.77
C ARG A 475 25.90 28.71 -1.97
N VAL A 476 27.15 28.34 -1.72
CA VAL A 476 28.08 27.89 -2.76
C VAL A 476 28.62 26.51 -2.42
N SER A 477 28.68 25.64 -3.42
CA SER A 477 29.24 24.29 -3.29
C SER A 477 30.08 23.93 -4.51
N LEU A 478 31.07 23.07 -4.27
CA LEU A 478 31.90 22.49 -5.32
C LEU A 478 31.26 21.16 -5.76
N VAL A 479 30.76 21.09 -6.99
CA VAL A 479 30.10 19.90 -7.55
C VAL A 479 31.12 18.95 -8.19
N THR A 480 32.12 19.50 -8.88
CA THR A 480 33.17 18.72 -9.54
C THR A 480 34.47 19.52 -9.57
N GLY A 481 35.62 18.86 -9.40
CA GLY A 481 36.95 19.48 -9.42
C GLY A 481 37.61 19.52 -8.03
N ALA A 482 38.76 20.18 -7.93
CA ALA A 482 39.50 20.32 -6.67
C ALA A 482 39.34 21.71 -6.07
N ALA A 483 39.11 21.80 -4.75
CA ALA A 483 38.99 23.08 -4.06
C ALA A 483 40.27 23.96 -4.12
N SER A 484 41.43 23.33 -4.36
CA SER A 484 42.71 24.03 -4.56
C SER A 484 42.90 24.62 -5.96
N THR A 485 41.96 24.42 -6.89
CA THR A 485 42.06 24.94 -8.26
C THR A 485 42.10 26.47 -8.25
N LYS A 486 43.09 27.06 -8.94
CA LYS A 486 43.23 28.51 -9.11
C LYS A 486 42.25 29.01 -10.15
N VAL A 487 41.56 30.11 -9.84
CA VAL A 487 40.54 30.73 -10.70
C VAL A 487 40.64 32.26 -10.76
N GLY A 488 41.56 32.86 -9.99
CA GLY A 488 41.67 34.31 -9.83
C GLY A 488 42.11 35.08 -11.08
N ASP A 489 42.79 34.44 -12.03
CA ASP A 489 43.28 35.02 -13.28
C ASP A 489 42.63 34.43 -14.55
N ASN A 490 41.64 33.55 -14.39
CA ASN A 490 40.96 32.90 -15.51
C ASN A 490 40.12 33.90 -16.32
N LEU A 491 39.92 33.61 -17.61
CA LEU A 491 38.87 34.28 -18.40
C LEU A 491 37.50 33.83 -17.89
N LEU A 492 36.59 34.77 -17.60
CA LEU A 492 35.27 34.48 -17.03
C LEU A 492 34.16 34.66 -18.07
N PRO A 493 33.84 33.64 -18.90
CA PRO A 493 32.86 33.75 -19.97
C PRO A 493 31.41 33.85 -19.46
N GLN A 494 31.15 33.40 -18.22
CA GLN A 494 29.84 33.43 -17.57
C GLN A 494 29.87 34.41 -16.39
N ASN A 495 29.82 35.71 -16.68
CA ASN A 495 29.86 36.78 -15.68
C ASN A 495 28.94 37.95 -16.13
N PRO A 496 27.85 38.26 -15.41
CA PRO A 496 27.45 37.65 -14.13
C PRO A 496 26.93 36.22 -14.27
N VAL A 497 27.14 35.42 -13.23
CA VAL A 497 26.41 34.16 -13.03
C VAL A 497 25.03 34.52 -12.50
N THR A 498 23.98 34.24 -13.28
CA THR A 498 22.60 34.60 -12.92
C THR A 498 21.83 33.34 -12.51
N LEU A 499 21.28 33.34 -11.30
CA LEU A 499 20.51 32.22 -10.78
C LEU A 499 19.14 32.14 -11.45
N SER A 500 18.71 30.93 -11.77
CA SER A 500 17.43 30.65 -12.44
C SER A 500 16.89 29.27 -12.04
N GLY A 501 15.69 28.91 -12.50
CA GLY A 501 15.09 27.60 -12.24
C GLY A 501 14.45 27.44 -10.85
N GLY A 502 14.39 28.50 -10.05
CA GLY A 502 13.70 28.47 -8.77
C GLY A 502 12.18 28.53 -8.95
N GLY A 503 11.44 27.70 -8.21
CA GLY A 503 9.99 27.58 -8.31
C GLY A 503 9.44 26.39 -7.52
N MET A 504 8.18 26.06 -7.77
CA MET A 504 7.52 24.88 -7.21
C MET A 504 7.33 23.84 -8.32
N GLN A 505 7.63 22.60 -8.01
CA GLN A 505 7.46 21.48 -8.93
C GLN A 505 6.45 20.50 -8.33
N LEU A 506 5.39 20.17 -9.07
CA LEU A 506 4.52 19.04 -8.73
C LEU A 506 5.32 17.74 -8.85
N VAL A 507 5.36 16.95 -7.77
CA VAL A 507 6.11 15.70 -7.65
C VAL A 507 5.20 14.50 -7.87
N SER A 508 4.02 14.52 -7.26
CA SER A 508 3.05 13.42 -7.29
C SER A 508 1.66 13.96 -6.93
N GLN A 509 0.61 13.30 -7.39
CA GLN A 509 -0.78 13.53 -7.00
C GLN A 509 -1.58 12.23 -7.09
N ASN A 510 -2.72 12.12 -6.40
CA ASN A 510 -3.67 11.04 -6.64
C ASN A 510 -4.60 11.38 -7.83
N ASP A 511 -5.68 10.62 -8.03
CA ASP A 511 -6.61 10.74 -9.17
C ASP A 511 -5.91 10.76 -10.54
N ASP A 512 -4.76 10.06 -10.63
CA ASP A 512 -3.98 9.92 -11.85
C ASP A 512 -4.39 8.67 -12.66
N TYR A 513 -3.57 8.26 -13.62
CA TYR A 513 -3.85 7.05 -14.41
C TYR A 513 -3.88 5.76 -13.56
N PHE A 514 -3.24 5.75 -12.39
CA PHE A 514 -2.99 4.55 -11.60
C PHE A 514 -3.96 4.37 -10.43
N SER A 515 -4.45 5.44 -9.80
CA SER A 515 -5.43 5.35 -8.71
C SER A 515 -6.30 6.60 -8.58
N ARG A 516 -7.52 6.41 -8.06
CA ARG A 516 -8.41 7.50 -7.61
C ARG A 516 -8.64 7.52 -6.09
N ASP A 517 -7.87 6.72 -5.37
CA ASP A 517 -7.99 6.67 -3.92
C ASP A 517 -7.29 7.89 -3.32
N SER A 518 -7.78 8.38 -2.19
CA SER A 518 -7.19 9.49 -1.45
C SER A 518 -5.91 9.08 -0.71
N TYR A 519 -4.94 8.57 -1.47
CA TYR A 519 -3.67 8.01 -1.04
C TYR A 519 -2.56 8.42 -2.01
N LEU A 520 -1.40 8.80 -1.47
CA LEU A 520 -0.20 9.17 -2.21
C LEU A 520 1.03 8.57 -1.53
N THR A 521 1.90 7.93 -2.33
CA THR A 521 3.21 7.45 -1.87
C THR A 521 4.33 7.99 -2.76
N GLN A 522 5.42 8.48 -2.17
CA GLN A 522 6.52 9.09 -2.92
C GLN A 522 7.87 8.99 -2.21
N SER A 523 8.93 8.67 -2.97
CA SER A 523 10.31 8.74 -2.48
C SER A 523 10.84 10.17 -2.50
N LEU A 524 11.24 10.69 -1.34
CA LEU A 524 11.73 12.05 -1.12
C LEU A 524 13.17 12.06 -0.63
N GLY A 525 14.01 12.85 -1.29
CA GLY A 525 15.33 13.24 -0.76
C GLY A 525 15.24 14.51 0.09
N SER A 526 16.40 15.01 0.55
CA SER A 526 16.45 16.28 1.28
C SER A 526 15.79 17.42 0.49
N GLY A 527 14.98 18.24 1.17
CA GLY A 527 14.29 19.38 0.59
C GLY A 527 13.06 19.84 1.37
N VAL A 528 12.48 20.95 0.90
CA VAL A 528 11.21 21.50 1.40
C VAL A 528 10.09 21.06 0.47
N TYR A 529 9.02 20.54 1.04
CA TYR A 529 7.87 20.00 0.33
C TYR A 529 6.58 20.63 0.87
N TYR A 530 5.54 20.57 0.03
CA TYR A 530 4.20 21.05 0.35
C TYR A 530 3.19 19.99 -0.09
N LEU A 531 2.28 19.61 0.80
CA LEU A 531 1.16 18.72 0.50
C LEU A 531 -0.13 19.54 0.51
N GLY A 532 -0.81 19.60 -0.62
CA GLY A 532 -2.13 20.19 -0.73
C GLY A 532 -3.21 19.13 -0.60
N VAL A 533 -4.27 19.45 0.13
CA VAL A 533 -5.51 18.69 0.24
C VAL A 533 -6.62 19.56 -0.31
N SER A 534 -7.37 19.06 -1.29
CA SER A 534 -8.51 19.76 -1.87
C SER A 534 -9.61 18.78 -2.23
N ALA A 535 -10.73 19.27 -2.74
CA ALA A 535 -11.78 18.45 -3.30
C ALA A 535 -11.33 17.70 -4.57
N SER A 536 -11.80 16.47 -4.77
CA SER A 536 -11.65 15.74 -6.03
C SER A 536 -12.12 16.58 -7.23
N GLY A 537 -11.39 16.54 -8.33
CA GLY A 537 -11.64 17.38 -9.52
C GLY A 537 -10.90 18.71 -9.52
N ASN A 538 -10.29 19.11 -8.38
CA ASN A 538 -9.40 20.27 -8.30
C ASN A 538 -7.95 19.87 -8.64
N ASP A 539 -7.72 19.40 -9.86
CA ASP A 539 -6.47 18.77 -10.31
C ASP A 539 -5.45 19.75 -10.95
N ASN A 540 -5.80 21.05 -11.02
CA ASN A 540 -5.03 22.04 -11.78
C ASN A 540 -4.87 23.40 -11.06
N TYR A 541 -5.13 23.49 -9.76
CA TYR A 541 -4.98 24.76 -9.04
C TYR A 541 -3.53 25.24 -9.01
N ASN A 542 -3.35 26.55 -8.88
CA ASN A 542 -2.04 27.18 -8.75
C ASN A 542 -1.85 27.72 -7.34
N ALA A 543 -1.28 26.93 -6.45
CA ALA A 543 -0.97 27.31 -5.06
C ALA A 543 0.10 28.41 -4.91
N SER A 544 0.56 29.05 -6.00
CA SER A 544 1.30 30.31 -5.90
C SER A 544 0.38 31.52 -5.73
N ILE A 545 -0.93 31.34 -5.91
CA ILE A 545 -1.97 32.37 -5.82
C ILE A 545 -3.12 31.79 -5.00
N ASP A 546 -3.55 32.52 -3.96
CA ASP A 546 -4.70 32.13 -3.13
C ASP A 546 -5.98 32.01 -3.98
N GLY A 547 -6.86 31.07 -3.62
CA GLY A 547 -8.21 30.95 -4.19
C GLY A 547 -8.28 30.43 -5.63
N THR A 548 -7.32 29.59 -6.06
CA THR A 548 -7.29 29.02 -7.42
C THR A 548 -7.95 27.64 -7.55
N GLY A 549 -8.62 27.14 -6.51
CA GLY A 549 -9.15 25.78 -6.41
C GLY A 549 -10.41 25.44 -7.23
N PHE A 550 -10.68 26.14 -8.33
CA PHE A 550 -11.92 25.94 -9.08
C PHE A 550 -11.94 24.57 -9.79
N GLY A 551 -13.07 23.85 -9.73
CA GLY A 551 -13.24 22.52 -10.31
C GLY A 551 -13.51 21.40 -9.30
N GLY A 552 -13.42 21.69 -8.00
CA GLY A 552 -13.73 20.75 -6.92
C GLY A 552 -15.20 20.31 -6.92
N GLN A 553 -15.45 19.02 -6.66
CA GLN A 553 -16.77 18.38 -6.80
C GLN A 553 -17.30 17.76 -5.50
N SER A 554 -16.54 17.84 -4.42
CA SER A 554 -16.94 17.35 -3.10
C SER A 554 -16.42 18.27 -2.00
N GLN A 555 -16.98 18.16 -0.80
CA GLN A 555 -16.56 18.97 0.35
C GLN A 555 -16.85 18.22 1.65
N GLY A 556 -16.27 18.65 2.77
CA GLY A 556 -16.50 18.04 4.09
C GLY A 556 -15.23 17.85 4.92
N ASN A 557 -15.35 17.11 6.02
CA ASN A 557 -14.25 16.88 6.95
C ASN A 557 -13.27 15.82 6.41
N TYR A 558 -11.99 15.92 6.79
CA TYR A 558 -11.01 14.85 6.56
C TYR A 558 -10.04 14.70 7.74
N ASP A 559 -9.54 13.48 7.91
CA ASP A 559 -8.36 13.18 8.71
C ASP A 559 -7.21 12.81 7.75
N LEU A 560 -6.21 13.69 7.62
CA LEU A 560 -5.00 13.45 6.84
C LEU A 560 -3.97 12.76 7.72
N ARG A 561 -3.56 11.57 7.32
CA ARG A 561 -2.41 10.88 7.87
C ARG A 561 -1.20 11.10 7.00
N LEU A 562 -0.12 11.57 7.62
CA LEU A 562 1.19 11.75 7.00
C LEU A 562 2.22 10.87 7.68
N THR A 563 2.76 9.89 6.95
CA THR A 563 3.82 9.00 7.43
C THR A 563 5.08 9.23 6.61
N PHE A 564 6.23 9.40 7.27
CA PHE A 564 7.53 9.47 6.61
C PHE A 564 8.47 8.42 7.19
N ARG A 565 9.21 7.72 6.34
CA ARG A 565 10.23 6.74 6.73
C ARG A 565 11.49 6.93 5.89
N ALA A 566 12.58 7.26 6.55
CA ALA A 566 13.90 7.29 5.93
C ALA A 566 14.34 5.90 5.47
N ALA A 567 14.86 5.76 4.25
CA ALA A 567 15.49 4.52 3.81
C ALA A 567 16.70 4.21 4.71
N VAL A 568 16.99 2.93 4.94
CA VAL A 568 18.15 2.51 5.73
C VAL A 568 19.42 2.86 4.96
N ASP A 569 20.42 3.44 5.63
CA ASP A 569 21.72 3.71 5.00
C ASP A 569 22.37 2.38 4.60
N ALA A 570 23.06 2.32 3.46
CA ALA A 570 23.82 1.14 3.04
C ALA A 570 24.85 0.70 4.08
N SER A 571 25.34 1.62 4.94
CA SER A 571 26.22 1.31 6.07
C SER A 571 25.50 0.63 7.25
N GLN A 572 24.17 0.56 7.24
CA GLN A 572 23.32 0.02 8.30
C GLN A 572 22.53 -1.22 7.87
N THR A 573 22.81 -1.76 6.69
CA THR A 573 22.22 -3.03 6.22
C THR A 573 23.01 -4.24 6.70
N ILE A 574 22.43 -5.45 6.56
CA ILE A 574 23.20 -6.69 6.68
C ILE A 574 24.22 -6.69 5.54
N GLN A 575 25.50 -6.78 5.90
CA GLN A 575 26.62 -6.84 4.95
C GLN A 575 27.33 -8.17 5.10
N ASP A 576 27.98 -8.63 4.03
CA ASP A 576 28.92 -9.73 4.16
C ASP A 576 30.06 -9.36 5.13
N ALA A 577 30.56 -10.35 5.86
CA ALA A 577 31.70 -10.15 6.74
C ALA A 577 32.90 -9.78 5.88
N ILE A 578 33.49 -8.61 6.13
CA ILE A 578 34.69 -8.13 5.42
C ILE A 578 35.71 -9.28 5.37
N GLY A 579 36.05 -9.71 4.15
CA GLY A 579 37.04 -10.75 3.94
C GLY A 579 38.38 -10.35 4.57
N SER A 580 39.19 -11.34 4.93
CA SER A 580 40.44 -11.12 5.68
C SER A 580 41.55 -10.42 4.88
N ALA A 581 41.26 -9.91 3.67
CA ALA A 581 42.23 -9.28 2.78
C ALA A 581 42.16 -7.73 2.84
N PRO A 582 43.30 -7.02 2.81
CA PRO A 582 43.32 -5.56 2.72
C PRO A 582 42.72 -5.09 1.39
N GLY A 583 41.57 -4.40 1.45
CA GLY A 583 40.87 -3.85 0.29
C GLY A 583 39.48 -4.42 0.05
N ASP A 584 39.05 -5.44 0.81
CA ASP A 584 37.68 -5.94 0.75
C ASP A 584 36.71 -4.85 1.25
N VAL A 585 35.75 -4.48 0.39
CA VAL A 585 34.67 -3.56 0.70
C VAL A 585 33.46 -4.40 1.10
N ALA A 586 32.86 -4.12 2.26
CA ALA A 586 31.62 -4.76 2.66
C ALA A 586 30.52 -4.46 1.64
N VAL A 587 29.94 -5.48 1.03
CA VAL A 587 28.82 -5.35 0.10
C VAL A 587 27.54 -5.61 0.89
N GLY A 588 26.58 -4.68 0.81
CA GLY A 588 25.25 -4.85 1.40
C GLY A 588 24.51 -6.01 0.75
N PHE A 589 23.61 -6.64 1.51
CA PHE A 589 22.72 -7.66 0.98
C PHE A 589 21.80 -7.08 -0.11
N ASP A 590 21.85 -7.66 -1.31
CA ASP A 590 20.89 -7.43 -2.39
C ASP A 590 19.87 -8.58 -2.33
N GLY A 591 18.78 -8.34 -1.62
CA GLY A 591 17.76 -9.36 -1.36
C GLY A 591 16.89 -9.68 -2.56
N ASP A 592 16.74 -8.74 -3.49
CA ASP A 592 15.81 -8.85 -4.62
C ASP A 592 16.52 -9.21 -5.94
N SER A 593 17.86 -9.27 -5.88
CA SER A 593 18.83 -9.69 -6.89
C SER A 593 18.83 -8.82 -8.15
N ASP A 594 18.48 -7.53 -8.03
CA ASP A 594 18.49 -6.59 -9.14
C ASP A 594 19.91 -6.09 -9.53
N GLY A 595 20.92 -6.43 -8.72
CA GLY A 595 22.32 -6.07 -8.91
C GLY A 595 22.76 -4.83 -8.13
N VAL A 596 21.88 -4.22 -7.32
CA VAL A 596 22.16 -3.04 -6.49
C VAL A 596 21.87 -3.38 -5.01
N PRO A 597 22.91 -3.45 -4.15
CA PRO A 597 22.71 -3.59 -2.71
C PRO A 597 21.79 -2.51 -2.11
N GLY A 598 20.72 -2.91 -1.43
CA GLY A 598 19.74 -1.99 -0.84
C GLY A 598 18.33 -2.19 -1.42
N GLY A 599 17.50 -1.15 -1.36
CA GLY A 599 16.08 -1.21 -1.75
C GLY A 599 15.15 -1.68 -0.63
N SER A 600 13.84 -1.52 -0.82
CA SER A 600 12.82 -2.09 0.06
C SER A 600 12.42 -3.45 -0.52
N TYR A 601 13.08 -4.50 -0.06
CA TYR A 601 12.70 -5.87 -0.39
C TYR A 601 12.57 -6.66 0.91
N ASP A 602 11.33 -6.98 1.24
CA ASP A 602 11.01 -7.67 2.47
C ASP A 602 10.95 -9.17 2.20
N PHE A 603 11.90 -9.89 2.78
CA PHE A 603 11.96 -11.35 2.72
C PHE A 603 11.94 -11.91 4.14
N TRP A 604 10.89 -12.67 4.44
CA TRP A 604 10.75 -13.35 5.72
C TRP A 604 11.25 -14.77 5.63
N PHE A 605 12.25 -15.10 6.45
CA PHE A 605 12.69 -16.47 6.65
C PHE A 605 12.71 -16.79 8.13
N GLN A 606 12.68 -18.08 8.43
CA GLN A 606 12.79 -18.58 9.79
C GLN A 606 14.09 -19.36 9.96
N THR A 607 14.70 -19.25 11.15
CA THR A 607 15.83 -20.11 11.51
C THR A 607 15.47 -20.98 12.71
N ARG A 608 16.02 -22.20 12.77
CA ARG A 608 15.87 -23.10 13.91
C ARG A 608 17.22 -23.74 14.25
N PRO A 609 17.44 -24.13 15.52
CA PRO A 609 18.61 -24.92 15.89
C PRO A 609 18.61 -26.29 15.20
N LEU A 610 19.80 -26.87 15.01
CA LEU A 610 19.97 -28.22 14.44
C LEU A 610 19.50 -29.33 15.38
N GLN A 611 19.38 -29.05 16.67
CA GLN A 611 19.08 -30.02 17.71
C GLN A 611 17.86 -29.56 18.50
N ARG A 612 16.97 -30.50 18.80
CA ARG A 612 15.78 -30.26 19.61
C ARG A 612 16.18 -29.72 20.97
N THR A 613 15.55 -28.62 21.37
CA THR A 613 15.74 -28.04 22.70
C THR A 613 14.40 -27.98 23.41
N LEU A 614 14.35 -28.49 24.63
CA LEU A 614 13.21 -28.43 25.54
C LEU A 614 13.55 -27.47 26.67
N THR A 615 12.71 -26.48 26.94
CA THR A 615 12.90 -25.52 28.03
C THR A 615 11.83 -25.74 29.09
N PHE A 616 12.27 -25.96 30.33
CA PHE A 616 11.38 -26.13 31.47
C PHE A 616 11.10 -24.77 32.12
N ASN A 617 9.84 -24.34 32.12
CA ASN A 617 9.45 -23.00 32.58
C ASN A 617 8.95 -22.97 34.03
N ALA A 618 8.74 -24.14 34.63
CA ALA A 618 8.26 -24.27 36.00
C ALA A 618 8.84 -25.52 36.67
N GLY A 619 8.88 -25.50 38.00
CA GLY A 619 9.22 -26.66 38.81
C GLY A 619 8.10 -27.71 38.83
N ALA A 620 8.35 -28.79 39.58
CA ALA A 620 7.42 -29.90 39.66
C ALA A 620 6.11 -29.53 40.38
N SER A 621 5.01 -30.17 39.96
CA SER A 621 3.73 -30.13 40.66
C SER A 621 3.07 -31.50 40.60
N SER A 622 2.09 -31.75 41.46
CA SER A 622 1.32 -33.00 41.45
C SER A 622 0.58 -33.26 40.14
N ALA A 623 0.38 -32.22 39.31
CA ALA A 623 -0.22 -32.36 37.98
C ALA A 623 0.69 -33.10 36.98
N LEU A 624 1.98 -33.26 37.29
CA LEU A 624 2.91 -34.04 36.46
C LEU A 624 2.81 -35.54 36.66
N GLU A 625 2.21 -36.00 37.76
CA GLU A 625 2.16 -37.43 38.07
C GLU A 625 1.48 -38.20 36.93
N GLY A 626 2.17 -39.23 36.43
CA GLY A 626 1.72 -40.09 35.35
C GLY A 626 1.79 -39.48 33.94
N ARG A 627 2.25 -38.22 33.81
CA ARG A 627 2.39 -37.56 32.49
C ARG A 627 3.59 -38.08 31.76
N THR A 628 3.50 -38.12 30.43
CA THR A 628 4.48 -38.82 29.60
C THR A 628 5.14 -37.97 28.53
N ILE A 629 6.36 -38.38 28.19
CA ILE A 629 7.11 -37.93 27.02
C ILE A 629 7.57 -39.18 26.28
N THR A 630 7.31 -39.27 24.99
CA THR A 630 7.82 -40.34 24.14
C THR A 630 8.93 -39.78 23.26
N VAL A 631 10.07 -40.46 23.21
CA VAL A 631 11.20 -40.09 22.34
C VAL A 631 11.49 -41.25 21.42
N THR A 632 11.64 -40.94 20.13
CA THR A 632 12.01 -41.91 19.09
C THR A 632 13.38 -41.52 18.52
N GLY A 633 14.29 -42.48 18.40
CA GLY A 633 15.63 -42.27 17.85
C GLY A 633 15.77 -42.64 16.38
N ALA A 634 16.98 -42.45 15.83
CA ALA A 634 17.31 -42.67 14.42
C ALA A 634 17.06 -44.08 13.88
N SER A 635 17.01 -45.10 14.73
CA SER A 635 16.70 -46.50 14.35
C SER A 635 15.20 -46.81 14.33
N GLY A 636 14.35 -45.85 14.74
CA GLY A 636 12.93 -46.07 15.00
C GLY A 636 12.64 -46.66 16.38
N ALA A 637 13.67 -46.93 17.21
CA ALA A 637 13.47 -47.29 18.60
C ALA A 637 12.75 -46.15 19.34
N SER A 638 11.64 -46.47 20.01
CA SER A 638 10.82 -45.51 20.74
C SER A 638 10.69 -45.91 22.21
N GLN A 639 10.72 -44.93 23.11
CA GLN A 639 10.57 -45.15 24.54
C GLN A 639 9.68 -44.09 25.16
N VAL A 640 8.76 -44.55 26.00
CA VAL A 640 7.90 -43.69 26.83
C VAL A 640 8.57 -43.45 28.17
N PHE A 641 8.68 -42.18 28.55
CA PHE A 641 9.17 -41.67 29.82
C PHE A 641 7.99 -41.10 30.61
N GLU A 642 7.92 -41.39 31.91
CA GLU A 642 6.81 -41.00 32.78
C GLU A 642 7.31 -40.20 33.98
N PHE A 643 6.78 -38.99 34.16
CA PHE A 643 6.98 -38.22 35.38
C PHE A 643 6.31 -38.92 36.55
N SER A 644 7.09 -39.28 37.55
CA SER A 644 6.55 -39.87 38.77
C SER A 644 7.34 -39.47 40.01
N SER A 645 6.62 -39.15 41.08
CA SER A 645 7.16 -38.79 42.39
C SER A 645 7.58 -40.01 43.23
N ASP A 646 7.14 -41.22 42.86
CA ASP A 646 7.51 -42.49 43.47
C ASP A 646 7.96 -43.54 42.43
N THR A 647 8.15 -44.80 42.82
CA THR A 647 8.61 -45.86 41.89
C THR A 647 7.49 -46.51 41.07
N SER A 648 6.24 -46.07 41.22
CA SER A 648 5.07 -46.63 40.55
C SER A 648 4.88 -46.01 39.16
N ILE A 649 5.38 -46.68 38.13
CA ILE A 649 5.18 -46.30 36.72
C ILE A 649 4.50 -47.42 35.95
N ALA A 650 3.83 -47.10 34.84
CA ALA A 650 3.22 -48.15 34.02
C ALA A 650 4.29 -49.05 33.37
N ALA A 651 3.93 -50.32 33.12
CA ALA A 651 4.84 -51.30 32.55
C ALA A 651 5.44 -50.84 31.21
N GLY A 652 6.75 -51.05 31.04
CA GLY A 652 7.47 -50.69 29.82
C GLY A 652 7.92 -49.22 29.74
N ARG A 653 7.57 -48.38 30.73
CA ARG A 653 7.98 -46.96 30.77
C ARG A 653 9.28 -46.76 31.56
N VAL A 654 9.88 -45.58 31.41
CA VAL A 654 11.08 -45.16 32.15
C VAL A 654 10.72 -43.99 33.04
N ARG A 655 11.10 -44.07 34.32
CA ARG A 655 10.79 -43.02 35.28
C ARG A 655 11.60 -41.75 35.00
N ILE A 656 10.92 -40.61 34.95
CA ILE A 656 11.47 -39.28 35.15
C ILE A 656 11.23 -38.92 36.61
N ALA A 657 12.26 -39.11 37.43
CA ALA A 657 12.17 -38.95 38.87
C ALA A 657 12.05 -37.48 39.26
N TYR A 658 11.07 -37.13 40.09
CA TYR A 658 10.95 -35.79 40.67
C TYR A 658 10.46 -35.83 42.13
N THR A 659 10.55 -34.70 42.83
CA THR A 659 9.93 -34.45 44.14
C THR A 659 9.12 -33.16 44.08
N ASN A 660 8.19 -32.93 45.03
CA ASN A 660 7.41 -31.68 45.06
C ASN A 660 8.26 -30.40 45.21
N GLY A 661 9.55 -30.50 45.54
CA GLY A 661 10.49 -29.38 45.57
C GLY A 661 11.41 -29.27 44.34
N SER A 662 11.28 -30.17 43.35
CA SER A 662 12.13 -30.17 42.16
C SER A 662 11.94 -28.90 41.35
N THR A 663 13.04 -28.20 41.08
CA THR A 663 13.07 -27.01 40.22
C THR A 663 12.94 -27.40 38.74
N ALA A 664 12.73 -26.41 37.86
CA ALA A 664 12.74 -26.62 36.42
C ALA A 664 14.05 -27.28 35.93
N GLY A 665 15.19 -26.88 36.49
CA GLY A 665 16.49 -27.48 36.16
C GLY A 665 16.64 -28.92 36.66
N ASP A 666 16.06 -29.25 37.82
CA ASP A 666 16.04 -30.63 38.32
C ASP A 666 15.22 -31.54 37.38
N LEU A 667 14.08 -31.05 36.88
CA LEU A 667 13.26 -31.78 35.91
C LEU A 667 13.98 -32.00 34.57
N ALA A 668 14.67 -30.98 34.06
CA ALA A 668 15.48 -31.09 32.84
C ALA A 668 16.60 -32.15 33.01
N ASN A 669 17.31 -32.12 34.14
CA ASN A 669 18.34 -33.11 34.47
C ASN A 669 17.76 -34.52 34.63
N ALA A 670 16.60 -34.66 35.30
CA ALA A 670 15.93 -35.95 35.49
C ALA A 670 15.54 -36.59 34.15
N LEU A 671 14.99 -35.79 33.22
CA LEU A 671 14.66 -36.27 31.89
C LEU A 671 15.92 -36.63 31.08
N ALA A 672 16.98 -35.82 31.15
CA ALA A 672 18.25 -36.10 30.48
C ALA A 672 18.85 -37.44 30.93
N ASN A 673 18.87 -37.68 32.24
CA ASN A 673 19.36 -38.93 32.84
C ASN A 673 18.48 -40.12 32.44
N ALA A 674 17.16 -39.95 32.43
CA ALA A 674 16.22 -41.00 32.02
C ALA A 674 16.46 -41.40 30.55
N ILE A 675 16.60 -40.43 29.65
CA ILE A 675 16.88 -40.69 28.22
C ILE A 675 18.23 -41.39 28.06
N THR A 676 19.28 -40.88 28.69
CA THR A 676 20.64 -41.42 28.57
C THR A 676 20.75 -42.84 29.14
N SER A 677 19.91 -43.21 30.11
CA SER A 677 19.85 -44.58 30.63
C SER A 677 19.37 -45.63 29.61
N ARG A 678 18.83 -45.19 28.47
CA ARG A 678 18.29 -46.04 27.39
C ARG A 678 19.14 -45.98 26.14
N GLY A 679 20.33 -46.60 26.20
CA GLY A 679 21.27 -46.64 25.06
C GLY A 679 20.68 -47.23 23.77
N SER A 680 19.66 -48.09 23.84
CA SER A 680 18.95 -48.63 22.67
C SER A 680 18.19 -47.57 21.85
N LEU A 681 17.94 -46.38 22.41
CA LEU A 681 17.34 -45.27 21.68
C LEU A 681 18.34 -44.60 20.73
N GLY A 682 19.64 -44.64 21.04
CA GLY A 682 20.64 -43.89 20.29
C GLY A 682 20.47 -42.36 20.38
N VAL A 683 19.74 -41.86 21.39
CA VAL A 683 19.52 -40.43 21.63
C VAL A 683 20.42 -39.97 22.77
N GLY A 684 21.21 -38.93 22.51
CA GLY A 684 21.95 -38.18 23.53
C GLY A 684 21.09 -37.06 24.10
N ALA A 685 21.20 -36.83 25.40
CA ALA A 685 20.44 -35.79 26.10
C ALA A 685 21.35 -35.04 27.08
N ILE A 686 21.47 -33.73 26.91
CA ILE A 686 22.34 -32.87 27.73
C ILE A 686 21.50 -31.74 28.31
N ALA A 687 21.40 -31.68 29.64
CA ALA A 687 20.76 -30.59 30.35
C ALA A 687 21.78 -29.49 30.71
N ASN A 688 21.36 -28.24 30.59
CA ASN A 688 22.09 -27.06 31.02
C ASN A 688 21.10 -26.05 31.65
N GLY A 689 21.10 -25.96 32.98
CA GLY A 689 20.09 -25.19 33.70
C GLY A 689 18.69 -25.76 33.42
N VAL A 690 17.79 -24.92 32.91
CA VAL A 690 16.40 -25.28 32.59
C VAL A 690 16.21 -25.84 31.17
N SER A 691 17.27 -25.85 30.35
CA SER A 691 17.21 -26.29 28.96
C SER A 691 17.78 -27.70 28.80
N LEU A 692 17.13 -28.53 28.00
CA LEU A 692 17.54 -29.88 27.64
C LEU A 692 17.70 -29.99 26.12
N LYS A 693 18.91 -30.34 25.67
CA LYS A 693 19.25 -30.52 24.26
C LYS A 693 19.29 -32.00 23.89
N LEU A 694 18.62 -32.38 22.81
CA LEU A 694 18.59 -33.76 22.30
C LEU A 694 19.36 -33.89 20.99
N SER A 695 20.17 -34.94 20.87
CA SER A 695 20.92 -35.31 19.66
C SER A 695 20.59 -36.73 19.23
N GLY A 696 20.39 -36.98 17.93
CA GLY A 696 19.97 -38.30 17.42
C GLY A 696 18.47 -38.60 17.61
N GLU A 697 17.71 -37.61 18.12
CA GLU A 697 16.27 -37.66 18.25
C GLU A 697 15.61 -37.47 16.89
N ARG A 698 14.75 -38.42 16.53
CA ARG A 698 13.93 -38.40 15.31
C ARG A 698 12.66 -37.60 15.55
N SER A 699 11.85 -38.04 16.50
CA SER A 699 10.59 -37.39 16.88
C SER A 699 10.36 -37.45 18.40
N ILE A 700 9.58 -36.49 18.90
CA ILE A 700 9.07 -36.45 20.27
C ILE A 700 7.55 -36.33 20.29
N ALA A 701 6.92 -36.93 21.29
CA ALA A 701 5.51 -36.69 21.62
C ALA A 701 5.41 -36.38 23.11
N ILE A 702 4.81 -35.25 23.46
CA ILE A 702 4.61 -34.81 24.84
C ILE A 702 3.12 -34.87 25.14
N ASP A 703 2.78 -35.39 26.31
CA ASP A 703 1.41 -35.38 26.82
C ASP A 703 0.86 -33.92 26.80
N PRO A 704 -0.29 -33.65 26.14
CA PRO A 704 -0.82 -32.28 25.99
C PRO A 704 -1.10 -31.55 27.31
N LEU A 705 -1.20 -32.28 28.42
CA LEU A 705 -1.38 -31.73 29.77
C LEU A 705 -0.07 -31.30 30.43
N VAL A 706 1.09 -31.60 29.83
CA VAL A 706 2.39 -31.07 30.27
C VAL A 706 2.55 -29.66 29.70
N LYS A 707 2.25 -28.65 30.53
CA LYS A 707 2.34 -27.22 30.14
C LYS A 707 3.65 -26.54 30.53
N LEU A 708 4.53 -27.23 31.25
CA LEU A 708 5.78 -26.63 31.75
C LEU A 708 6.96 -26.77 30.80
N ILE A 709 6.79 -27.46 29.66
CA ILE A 709 7.86 -27.68 28.68
C ILE A 709 7.52 -26.92 27.41
N ASP A 710 8.35 -25.94 27.07
CA ASP A 710 8.35 -25.37 25.74
C ASP A 710 9.29 -26.16 24.84
N VAL A 711 8.80 -26.51 23.66
CA VAL A 711 9.57 -27.22 22.65
C VAL A 711 10.04 -26.21 21.61
N ALA A 712 11.34 -25.98 21.53
CA ALA A 712 11.90 -25.23 20.42
C ALA A 712 11.83 -26.09 19.15
N GLY A 713 11.40 -25.48 18.04
CA GLY A 713 11.50 -26.09 16.71
C GLY A 713 12.96 -26.42 16.36
N LYS A 714 13.17 -27.44 15.53
CA LYS A 714 14.48 -27.80 14.96
C LYS A 714 14.42 -27.79 13.44
N THR A 715 15.58 -27.77 12.79
CA THR A 715 15.67 -28.05 11.34
C THR A 715 15.78 -29.56 11.10
N ILE A 716 14.91 -30.08 10.24
CA ILE A 716 14.84 -31.47 9.78
C ILE A 716 15.23 -31.50 8.30
N PHE A 717 16.33 -32.18 7.97
CA PHE A 717 16.82 -32.29 6.60
C PHE A 717 16.21 -33.50 5.88
N VAL A 718 15.88 -33.30 4.60
CA VAL A 718 15.41 -34.35 3.70
C VAL A 718 16.29 -34.38 2.46
N ASP A 719 17.01 -35.47 2.27
CA ASP A 719 17.90 -35.74 1.14
C ASP A 719 17.53 -37.10 0.53
N LYS A 720 17.08 -37.10 -0.72
CA LYS A 720 16.62 -38.32 -1.40
C LYS A 720 17.71 -39.39 -1.52
N SER A 721 18.99 -38.99 -1.52
CA SER A 721 20.14 -39.89 -1.62
C SER A 721 20.44 -40.64 -0.31
N ALA A 722 19.80 -40.26 0.80
CA ALA A 722 20.10 -40.76 2.13
C ALA A 722 19.59 -42.19 2.39
N GLY A 723 20.18 -42.82 3.42
CA GLY A 723 19.79 -44.15 3.88
C GLY A 723 18.52 -44.15 4.76
N PRO A 724 17.93 -45.32 5.02
CA PRO A 724 16.64 -45.46 5.73
C PRO A 724 16.69 -45.17 7.25
N ASN A 725 17.89 -45.12 7.84
CA ASN A 725 18.08 -44.82 9.27
C ASN A 725 18.21 -43.31 9.48
N ALA A 726 17.07 -42.61 9.48
CA ALA A 726 17.03 -41.15 9.56
C ALA A 726 16.65 -40.64 10.96
N ASP A 727 17.20 -39.50 11.37
CA ASP A 727 16.73 -38.68 12.49
C ASP A 727 16.44 -37.22 12.08
N GLY A 728 16.66 -36.88 10.81
CA GLY A 728 16.47 -35.54 10.28
C GLY A 728 17.66 -34.60 10.49
N SER A 729 18.76 -35.07 11.05
CA SER A 729 20.00 -34.28 11.13
C SER A 729 20.73 -34.25 9.78
N LEU A 730 21.69 -33.33 9.61
CA LEU A 730 22.59 -33.32 8.45
C LEU A 730 23.35 -34.64 8.22
N ALA A 731 23.64 -35.39 9.30
CA ALA A 731 24.37 -36.65 9.20
C ALA A 731 23.46 -37.83 8.84
N LYS A 732 22.16 -37.74 9.16
CA LYS A 732 21.15 -38.78 8.93
C LYS A 732 19.81 -38.14 8.49
N PRO A 733 19.79 -37.46 7.35
CA PRO A 733 18.57 -36.82 6.84
C PRO A 733 17.54 -37.89 6.46
N PHE A 734 16.27 -37.49 6.36
CA PHE A 734 15.24 -38.36 5.81
C PHE A 734 15.40 -38.48 4.31
N ASN A 735 15.14 -39.67 3.75
CA ASN A 735 15.06 -39.88 2.31
C ASN A 735 13.63 -39.83 1.75
N ASN A 736 12.65 -39.58 2.63
CA ASN A 736 11.25 -39.41 2.28
C ASN A 736 10.67 -38.16 2.95
N ILE A 737 9.93 -37.36 2.18
CA ILE A 737 9.18 -36.21 2.69
C ILE A 737 7.98 -36.69 3.52
N SER A 738 7.17 -37.56 2.90
CA SER A 738 6.00 -38.20 3.50
C SER A 738 5.90 -39.66 3.03
N GLY A 739 4.92 -40.41 3.55
CA GLY A 739 4.68 -41.79 3.12
C GLY A 739 4.22 -42.70 4.25
N SER A 740 3.29 -43.61 3.97
CA SER A 740 2.80 -44.58 4.95
C SER A 740 3.78 -45.74 5.11
N GLY A 741 4.09 -46.12 6.35
CA GLY A 741 4.94 -47.27 6.65
C GLY A 741 6.44 -47.07 6.43
N VAL A 742 6.87 -45.86 6.06
CA VAL A 742 8.29 -45.49 5.89
C VAL A 742 8.67 -44.33 6.81
N PRO A 743 9.90 -44.30 7.38
CA PRO A 743 10.39 -43.12 8.09
C PRO A 743 10.38 -41.91 7.17
N ASN A 744 9.75 -40.81 7.59
CA ASN A 744 9.65 -39.60 6.78
C ASN A 744 9.63 -38.34 7.65
N ALA A 745 9.94 -37.21 7.02
CA ALA A 745 10.07 -35.93 7.69
C ALA A 745 8.74 -35.45 8.29
N PHE A 746 7.67 -35.41 7.50
CA PHE A 746 6.39 -34.82 7.91
C PHE A 746 5.70 -35.55 9.07
N SER A 747 5.91 -36.85 9.23
CA SER A 747 5.42 -37.60 10.41
C SER A 747 6.31 -37.43 11.65
N SER A 748 7.49 -36.82 11.50
CA SER A 748 8.47 -36.62 12.56
C SER A 748 8.56 -35.17 13.05
N THR A 749 7.79 -34.25 12.45
CA THR A 749 7.77 -32.83 12.82
C THR A 749 6.98 -32.55 14.08
N PHE A 750 7.38 -31.51 14.79
CA PHE A 750 6.64 -30.83 15.85
C PHE A 750 6.33 -29.39 15.39
N PRO A 751 5.19 -28.78 15.80
CA PRO A 751 4.92 -27.38 15.48
C PRO A 751 6.09 -26.46 15.84
N GLY A 752 6.48 -25.60 14.90
CA GLY A 752 7.67 -24.75 14.96
C GLY A 752 8.89 -25.33 14.26
N ASP A 753 8.88 -26.58 13.79
CA ASP A 753 9.99 -27.15 13.01
C ASP A 753 10.13 -26.53 11.62
N ILE A 754 11.36 -26.60 11.10
CA ILE A 754 11.65 -26.38 9.68
C ILE A 754 11.95 -27.72 9.04
N VAL A 755 11.26 -28.09 7.96
CA VAL A 755 11.65 -29.21 7.09
C VAL A 755 12.39 -28.65 5.89
N ARG A 756 13.67 -28.98 5.74
CA ARG A 756 14.54 -28.47 4.66
C ARG A 756 14.87 -29.59 3.68
N ILE A 757 14.32 -29.49 2.48
CA ILE A 757 14.43 -30.47 1.39
C ILE A 757 15.55 -30.00 0.46
N VAL A 758 16.58 -30.81 0.27
CA VAL A 758 17.81 -30.40 -0.42
C VAL A 758 17.92 -30.99 -1.83
N GLY A 759 18.60 -30.29 -2.74
CA GLY A 759 19.12 -30.91 -3.96
C GLY A 759 20.24 -31.92 -3.63
N ASN A 760 20.30 -33.04 -4.35
CA ASN A 760 21.20 -34.16 -4.02
C ASN A 760 22.25 -34.51 -5.10
N GLY A 761 22.23 -33.86 -6.26
CA GLY A 761 23.26 -34.03 -7.29
C GLY A 761 23.33 -35.43 -7.91
N GLY A 762 22.38 -36.33 -7.62
CA GLY A 762 22.25 -37.58 -8.34
C GLY A 762 23.37 -38.60 -8.12
N VAL A 763 23.68 -39.34 -9.18
CA VAL A 763 24.66 -40.44 -9.16
C VAL A 763 26.09 -39.88 -9.10
N ASP A 764 26.32 -38.71 -9.69
CA ASP A 764 27.64 -38.07 -9.74
C ASP A 764 27.89 -37.02 -8.63
N ASN A 765 26.89 -36.75 -7.78
CA ASN A 765 26.87 -35.71 -6.75
C ASN A 765 27.10 -34.28 -7.30
N ASN A 766 26.68 -34.01 -8.54
CA ASN A 766 26.79 -32.70 -9.15
C ASN A 766 25.41 -32.11 -9.46
N LEU A 767 25.08 -30.97 -8.81
CA LEU A 767 23.78 -30.32 -9.02
C LEU A 767 23.59 -29.73 -10.43
N ALA A 768 24.67 -29.53 -11.20
CA ALA A 768 24.60 -29.03 -12.57
C ALA A 768 24.15 -30.09 -13.58
N THR A 769 24.13 -31.37 -13.21
CA THR A 769 23.69 -32.52 -14.02
C THR A 769 22.29 -32.95 -13.60
N GLU A 770 21.31 -32.13 -13.97
CA GLU A 770 19.91 -32.31 -13.51
C GLU A 770 19.27 -33.67 -13.91
N ALA A 771 19.79 -34.34 -14.93
CA ALA A 771 19.22 -35.56 -15.50
C ALA A 771 19.42 -36.82 -14.64
N ASP A 772 20.42 -36.86 -13.76
CA ASP A 772 20.65 -38.00 -12.86
C ASP A 772 20.35 -37.69 -11.38
N ASN A 773 19.86 -36.48 -11.08
CA ASN A 773 19.40 -36.11 -9.74
C ASN A 773 18.29 -37.03 -9.23
N PHE A 774 18.38 -37.50 -7.99
CA PHE A 774 17.30 -38.31 -7.40
C PHE A 774 16.09 -37.42 -7.10
N ALA A 775 14.93 -37.76 -7.67
CA ALA A 775 13.71 -36.97 -7.53
C ALA A 775 12.91 -37.36 -6.28
N TYR A 776 12.23 -36.37 -5.69
CA TYR A 776 11.16 -36.59 -4.72
C TYR A 776 9.85 -36.88 -5.48
N GLU A 777 9.23 -38.02 -5.23
CA GLU A 777 8.16 -38.56 -6.06
C GLU A 777 6.82 -38.60 -5.31
N ILE A 778 5.85 -37.77 -5.72
CA ILE A 778 4.60 -37.57 -4.98
C ILE A 778 3.40 -37.89 -5.87
N GLY A 779 2.49 -38.72 -5.39
CA GLY A 779 1.23 -39.03 -6.04
C GLY A 779 1.02 -40.50 -6.32
N ASN A 780 0.30 -40.77 -7.41
CA ASN A 780 -0.12 -42.10 -7.79
C ASN A 780 0.83 -42.71 -8.81
N GLY A 781 1.24 -43.95 -8.58
CA GLY A 781 1.95 -44.75 -9.59
C GLY A 781 1.02 -45.20 -10.72
N LEU A 782 1.59 -45.89 -11.72
CA LEU A 782 0.83 -46.35 -12.89
C LEU A 782 -0.12 -47.51 -12.59
N LEU A 783 0.17 -48.31 -11.57
CA LEU A 783 -0.71 -49.39 -11.13
C LEU A 783 -1.81 -48.83 -10.22
N ALA A 784 -3.04 -49.30 -10.40
CA ALA A 784 -4.16 -48.88 -9.56
C ALA A 784 -3.86 -49.14 -8.08
N GLY A 785 -4.00 -48.10 -7.25
CA GLY A 785 -3.70 -48.15 -5.80
C GLY A 785 -2.22 -48.06 -5.42
N SER A 786 -1.30 -47.94 -6.39
CA SER A 786 0.11 -47.68 -6.08
C SER A 786 0.36 -46.20 -5.78
N VAL A 787 1.18 -45.94 -4.77
CA VAL A 787 1.57 -44.61 -4.30
C VAL A 787 3.07 -44.43 -4.52
N LEU A 788 3.48 -43.24 -4.95
CA LEU A 788 4.88 -42.88 -5.14
C LEU A 788 5.61 -42.75 -3.80
N SER A 789 6.94 -42.75 -3.85
CA SER A 789 7.78 -42.96 -2.67
C SER A 789 7.65 -41.86 -1.59
N ASP A 790 7.25 -40.65 -1.95
CA ASP A 790 7.05 -39.51 -1.05
C ASP A 790 5.58 -39.23 -0.69
N GLY A 791 4.69 -40.20 -0.92
CA GLY A 791 3.28 -40.15 -0.51
C GLY A 791 2.29 -39.75 -1.61
N VAL A 792 0.99 -39.74 -1.30
CA VAL A 792 -0.11 -39.45 -2.26
C VAL A 792 -0.24 -37.95 -2.55
N SER A 793 0.07 -37.13 -1.55
CA SER A 793 0.09 -35.68 -1.61
C SER A 793 1.19 -35.17 -0.67
N MET A 794 1.59 -33.92 -0.86
CA MET A 794 2.49 -33.24 0.06
C MET A 794 1.72 -32.10 0.72
N ASP A 795 1.17 -32.36 1.90
CA ASP A 795 0.45 -31.35 2.68
C ASP A 795 1.32 -30.92 3.86
N VAL A 796 1.71 -29.64 3.89
CA VAL A 796 2.61 -29.09 4.91
C VAL A 796 1.96 -29.21 6.30
N PRO A 797 2.64 -29.79 7.32
CA PRO A 797 2.07 -29.95 8.65
C PRO A 797 1.79 -28.62 9.36
N LYS A 798 0.88 -28.66 10.35
CA LYS A 798 0.53 -27.50 11.20
C LYS A 798 1.77 -26.89 11.84
N GLY A 799 1.93 -25.57 11.68
CA GLY A 799 3.01 -24.80 12.30
C GLY A 799 4.41 -25.16 11.80
N VAL A 800 4.54 -25.89 10.69
CA VAL A 800 5.83 -26.30 10.11
C VAL A 800 6.13 -25.46 8.88
N THR A 801 7.36 -24.97 8.78
CA THR A 801 7.86 -24.30 7.59
C THR A 801 8.65 -25.28 6.75
N THR A 802 8.22 -25.53 5.52
CA THR A 802 8.93 -26.38 4.56
C THR A 802 9.75 -25.51 3.62
N MET A 803 11.06 -25.69 3.61
CA MET A 803 12.00 -25.04 2.70
C MET A 803 12.48 -26.04 1.66
N ILE A 804 12.44 -25.65 0.39
CA ILE A 804 12.96 -26.45 -0.73
C ILE A 804 14.14 -25.68 -1.32
N ASP A 805 15.33 -26.24 -1.20
CA ASP A 805 16.56 -25.61 -1.68
C ASP A 805 16.78 -25.86 -3.18
N ALA A 806 17.57 -24.97 -3.79
CA ALA A 806 18.05 -25.05 -5.16
C ALA A 806 18.53 -26.46 -5.59
N GLY A 807 18.18 -26.86 -6.81
CA GLY A 807 18.56 -28.14 -7.40
C GLY A 807 17.70 -29.34 -6.97
N ALA A 808 16.71 -29.15 -6.08
CA ALA A 808 15.74 -30.21 -5.76
C ALA A 808 14.80 -30.47 -6.95
N VAL A 809 14.53 -31.75 -7.22
CA VAL A 809 13.65 -32.22 -8.30
C VAL A 809 12.44 -32.92 -7.73
N PHE A 810 11.24 -32.42 -8.04
CA PHE A 810 9.95 -33.00 -7.66
C PHE A 810 9.25 -33.57 -8.89
N LYS A 811 8.88 -34.84 -8.81
CA LYS A 811 8.15 -35.58 -9.84
C LYS A 811 6.77 -35.96 -9.31
N LEU A 812 5.71 -35.38 -9.88
CA LEU A 812 4.36 -35.48 -9.35
C LEU A 812 3.39 -36.16 -10.33
N ARG A 813 2.41 -36.91 -9.81
CA ARG A 813 1.34 -37.49 -10.63
C ARG A 813 0.00 -37.60 -9.88
N GLY A 814 -1.03 -36.89 -10.36
CA GLY A 814 -2.34 -36.86 -9.74
C GLY A 814 -2.32 -36.36 -8.29
N ALA A 815 -1.34 -35.53 -7.96
CA ALA A 815 -1.09 -35.00 -6.61
C ALA A 815 -1.06 -33.47 -6.62
N ARG A 816 -1.13 -32.89 -5.42
CA ARG A 816 -0.87 -31.47 -5.19
C ARG A 816 0.14 -31.29 -4.05
N ILE A 817 0.72 -30.10 -4.00
CA ILE A 817 1.41 -29.56 -2.83
C ILE A 817 0.43 -28.61 -2.15
N GLY A 818 0.10 -28.85 -0.88
CA GLY A 818 -0.91 -28.11 -0.13
C GLY A 818 -0.34 -27.40 1.08
N VAL A 819 -0.67 -26.11 1.22
CA VAL A 819 -0.31 -25.28 2.37
C VAL A 819 -1.58 -24.65 2.94
N GLY A 820 -1.75 -24.73 4.26
CA GLY A 820 -2.98 -24.35 4.96
C GLY A 820 -4.04 -25.45 4.99
N SER A 821 -5.14 -25.17 5.71
CA SER A 821 -6.18 -26.17 5.96
C SER A 821 -7.07 -26.41 4.74
N SER A 822 -7.37 -27.68 4.45
CA SER A 822 -8.27 -28.08 3.36
C SER A 822 -9.75 -28.09 3.77
N ASN A 823 -10.04 -28.22 5.07
CA ASN A 823 -11.38 -28.18 5.66
C ASN A 823 -11.30 -27.88 7.18
N LEU A 824 -12.44 -27.63 7.83
CA LEU A 824 -12.49 -27.28 9.25
C LEU A 824 -12.03 -28.40 10.19
N SER A 825 -12.12 -29.67 9.77
CA SER A 825 -11.75 -30.84 10.58
C SER A 825 -10.25 -31.14 10.57
N ILE A 826 -9.50 -30.67 9.56
CA ILE A 826 -8.06 -30.90 9.44
C ILE A 826 -7.34 -29.56 9.58
N ASP A 827 -6.70 -29.36 10.72
CA ASP A 827 -5.97 -28.14 11.05
C ASP A 827 -4.50 -28.22 10.59
N ARG A 828 -4.15 -27.39 9.60
CA ARG A 828 -2.79 -27.15 9.10
C ARG A 828 -2.41 -25.67 9.17
N SER A 829 -3.08 -24.90 10.01
CA SER A 829 -2.78 -23.48 10.23
C SER A 829 -1.32 -23.25 10.62
N GLY A 830 -0.76 -22.11 10.21
CA GLY A 830 0.65 -21.77 10.43
C GLY A 830 1.66 -22.62 9.66
N GLY A 831 1.22 -23.51 8.76
CA GLY A 831 2.11 -24.18 7.81
C GLY A 831 2.58 -23.21 6.72
N ALA A 832 3.86 -23.27 6.35
CA ALA A 832 4.44 -22.42 5.31
C ALA A 832 5.29 -23.21 4.32
N LEU A 833 5.36 -22.76 3.07
CA LEU A 833 6.23 -23.31 2.02
C LEU A 833 7.09 -22.21 1.41
N GLN A 834 8.40 -22.48 1.36
CA GLN A 834 9.40 -21.61 0.77
C GLN A 834 10.18 -22.41 -0.28
N VAL A 835 10.01 -22.06 -1.55
CA VAL A 835 10.83 -22.57 -2.65
C VAL A 835 11.95 -21.58 -2.89
N LEU A 836 13.17 -22.01 -2.59
CA LEU A 836 14.39 -21.22 -2.53
C LEU A 836 15.35 -21.62 -3.65
N GLY A 837 14.89 -21.47 -4.90
CA GLY A 837 15.77 -21.58 -6.06
C GLY A 837 16.79 -20.45 -6.10
N ALA A 838 17.87 -20.66 -6.86
CA ALA A 838 18.94 -19.70 -7.02
C ALA A 838 19.18 -19.39 -8.52
N PRO A 839 19.52 -18.14 -8.88
CA PRO A 839 19.85 -17.80 -10.26
C PRO A 839 21.10 -18.54 -10.74
N VAL A 840 22.03 -18.83 -9.83
CA VAL A 840 23.31 -19.48 -10.11
C VAL A 840 23.65 -20.46 -8.98
N LEU A 841 24.10 -21.66 -9.33
CA LEU A 841 24.72 -22.59 -8.39
C LEU A 841 26.19 -22.22 -8.18
N LEU A 842 26.62 -22.26 -6.92
CA LEU A 842 27.99 -21.95 -6.52
C LEU A 842 28.73 -23.19 -6.01
N ASP A 843 30.03 -23.25 -6.26
CA ASP A 843 30.92 -24.21 -5.62
C ASP A 843 31.25 -23.80 -4.17
N ALA A 844 31.99 -24.65 -3.44
CA ALA A 844 32.39 -24.37 -2.06
C ALA A 844 33.32 -23.15 -1.90
N SER A 845 33.88 -22.63 -3.00
CA SER A 845 34.72 -21.42 -3.04
C SER A 845 33.95 -20.19 -3.52
N GLY A 846 32.63 -20.30 -3.75
CA GLY A 846 31.78 -19.20 -4.21
C GLY A 846 31.81 -18.94 -5.72
N ASN A 847 32.44 -19.81 -6.52
CA ASN A 847 32.45 -19.63 -7.99
C ASN A 847 31.20 -20.25 -8.62
N ALA A 848 30.70 -19.62 -9.68
CA ALA A 848 29.61 -20.16 -10.48
C ALA A 848 29.96 -21.54 -11.07
N LEU A 849 29.17 -22.55 -10.74
CA LEU A 849 29.21 -23.85 -11.40
C LEU A 849 28.81 -23.69 -12.87
N ARG A 850 29.40 -24.53 -13.73
CA ARG A 850 29.15 -24.48 -15.17
C ARG A 850 28.71 -25.84 -15.69
N LYS A 851 27.74 -25.83 -16.60
CA LYS A 851 27.31 -27.01 -17.37
C LYS A 851 28.43 -27.41 -18.35
N THR A 852 28.36 -28.62 -18.90
CA THR A 852 29.31 -29.12 -19.91
C THR A 852 29.39 -28.23 -21.16
N SER A 853 28.32 -27.46 -21.44
CA SER A 853 28.28 -26.47 -22.52
C SER A 853 29.10 -25.20 -22.25
N GLY A 854 29.61 -25.01 -21.02
CA GLY A 854 30.28 -23.80 -20.57
C GLY A 854 29.35 -22.71 -20.04
N ALA A 855 28.02 -22.88 -20.14
CA ALA A 855 27.03 -21.98 -19.55
C ALA A 855 27.04 -22.09 -18.01
N VAL A 856 26.66 -21.01 -17.32
CA VAL A 856 26.47 -21.03 -15.87
C VAL A 856 25.31 -21.97 -15.53
N ALA A 857 25.49 -22.79 -14.50
CA ALA A 857 24.45 -23.69 -14.00
C ALA A 857 23.50 -22.90 -13.11
N GLU A 858 22.22 -22.88 -13.47
CA GLU A 858 21.15 -22.29 -12.66
C GLU A 858 20.77 -23.24 -11.51
N GLY A 859 20.37 -22.68 -10.38
CA GLY A 859 19.95 -23.43 -9.20
C GLY A 859 18.44 -23.55 -9.09
N LEU A 860 17.76 -23.90 -10.17
CA LEU A 860 16.31 -23.96 -10.17
C LEU A 860 15.78 -25.07 -9.26
N VAL A 861 14.58 -24.88 -8.71
CA VAL A 861 13.79 -25.98 -8.13
C VAL A 861 12.80 -26.47 -9.17
N TYR A 862 12.76 -27.78 -9.41
CA TYR A 862 11.96 -28.36 -10.49
C TYR A 862 10.70 -29.02 -9.96
N PHE A 863 9.54 -28.66 -10.52
CA PHE A 863 8.28 -29.37 -10.32
C PHE A 863 7.76 -29.84 -11.68
N THR A 864 7.76 -31.15 -11.91
CA THR A 864 7.34 -31.72 -13.19
C THR A 864 6.49 -32.98 -13.00
N SER A 865 5.96 -33.50 -14.11
CA SER A 865 5.27 -34.79 -14.12
C SER A 865 6.23 -35.93 -13.77
N TRP A 866 5.76 -36.92 -13.03
CA TRP A 866 6.50 -38.17 -12.85
C TRP A 866 6.78 -38.92 -14.16
N LEU A 867 6.00 -38.62 -15.22
CA LEU A 867 6.18 -39.15 -16.58
C LEU A 867 7.20 -38.35 -17.42
N ASP A 868 7.88 -37.36 -16.83
CA ASP A 868 8.93 -36.59 -17.49
C ASP A 868 10.29 -37.27 -17.30
N GLU A 869 10.81 -37.89 -18.35
CA GLU A 869 12.12 -38.55 -18.38
C GLU A 869 13.27 -37.60 -18.69
N SER A 870 12.99 -36.33 -19.02
CA SER A 870 14.03 -35.38 -19.42
C SER A 870 14.87 -34.83 -18.25
N ILE A 871 14.42 -35.06 -17.02
CA ILE A 871 15.03 -34.55 -15.80
C ILE A 871 14.90 -35.55 -14.67
N GLY A 872 15.91 -35.62 -13.80
CA GLY A 872 15.99 -36.55 -12.68
C GLY A 872 16.15 -38.00 -13.10
N PHE A 873 16.82 -38.78 -12.26
CA PHE A 873 17.12 -40.19 -12.50
C PHE A 873 15.85 -40.96 -12.85
N ASP A 874 15.84 -41.60 -14.03
CA ASP A 874 14.77 -42.47 -14.48
C ASP A 874 15.16 -43.95 -14.32
N GLY A 875 14.50 -44.61 -13.38
CA GLY A 875 14.64 -46.05 -13.12
C GLY A 875 13.52 -46.89 -13.72
N TYR A 876 12.55 -46.29 -14.41
CA TYR A 876 11.40 -46.98 -14.98
C TYR A 876 11.72 -47.46 -16.41
N THR A 877 11.42 -48.72 -16.71
CA THR A 877 11.86 -49.36 -17.96
C THR A 877 10.99 -49.03 -19.18
N PRO A 878 9.66 -48.83 -19.05
CA PRO A 878 8.86 -48.30 -20.14
C PRO A 878 9.05 -46.80 -20.33
N THR A 879 9.27 -46.37 -21.58
CA THR A 879 9.28 -44.95 -21.95
C THR A 879 7.92 -44.31 -21.69
N THR A 880 7.95 -43.20 -20.98
CA THR A 880 6.83 -42.36 -20.59
C THR A 880 6.92 -41.01 -21.29
N THR A 881 5.81 -40.28 -21.35
CA THR A 881 5.77 -38.95 -21.95
C THR A 881 4.83 -38.09 -21.13
N PRO A 882 5.27 -36.90 -20.67
CA PRO A 882 4.44 -36.06 -19.82
C PRO A 882 3.36 -35.37 -20.66
N THR A 883 2.18 -35.18 -20.07
CA THR A 883 1.09 -34.39 -20.65
C THR A 883 0.62 -33.31 -19.67
N SER A 884 0.05 -32.22 -20.19
CA SER A 884 -0.50 -31.13 -19.38
C SER A 884 -1.55 -31.65 -18.40
N GLY A 885 -1.49 -31.22 -17.14
CA GLY A 885 -2.43 -31.65 -16.10
C GLY A 885 -2.12 -33.03 -15.50
N ASN A 886 -0.90 -33.55 -15.67
CA ASN A 886 -0.49 -34.80 -15.02
C ASN A 886 -0.49 -34.71 -13.50
N TRP A 887 -0.38 -33.51 -12.94
CA TRP A 887 -0.54 -33.21 -11.53
C TRP A 887 -1.28 -31.88 -11.35
N GLY A 888 -1.74 -31.61 -10.14
CA GLY A 888 -2.52 -30.41 -9.82
C GLY A 888 -1.66 -29.16 -9.83
N GLY A 889 -1.00 -28.87 -8.71
CA GLY A 889 -0.19 -27.67 -8.57
C GLY A 889 0.20 -27.43 -7.11
N ILE A 890 0.73 -26.24 -6.85
CA ILE A 890 1.05 -25.73 -5.52
C ILE A 890 -0.11 -24.85 -5.07
N SER A 891 -0.76 -25.23 -3.97
CA SER A 891 -1.99 -24.62 -3.48
C SER A 891 -1.76 -24.04 -2.10
N PHE A 892 -1.74 -22.71 -2.02
CA PHE A 892 -1.76 -21.94 -0.78
C PHE A 892 -3.19 -21.58 -0.43
N ARG A 893 -3.59 -21.82 0.82
CA ARG A 893 -4.95 -21.55 1.29
C ARG A 893 -4.96 -20.97 2.69
N HIS A 894 -5.88 -20.04 2.92
CA HIS A 894 -6.17 -19.50 4.24
C HIS A 894 -7.68 -19.32 4.51
N ASP A 895 -8.54 -19.49 3.51
CA ASP A 895 -10.00 -19.34 3.62
C ASP A 895 -10.64 -20.14 4.77
N VAL A 896 -10.18 -21.37 4.95
CA VAL A 896 -10.65 -22.27 6.02
C VAL A 896 -10.11 -21.86 7.40
N ASP A 897 -8.85 -21.41 7.45
CA ASP A 897 -8.19 -21.04 8.70
C ASP A 897 -8.75 -19.71 9.24
N SER A 898 -8.96 -18.74 8.34
CA SER A 898 -9.63 -17.46 8.61
C SER A 898 -11.05 -17.66 9.16
N SER A 899 -11.87 -18.46 8.48
CA SER A 899 -13.25 -18.72 8.90
C SER A 899 -13.36 -19.48 10.23
N ALA A 900 -12.31 -20.21 10.63
CA ALA A 900 -12.19 -20.86 11.93
C ALA A 900 -11.60 -19.95 13.03
N GLY A 901 -11.22 -18.71 12.71
CA GLY A 901 -10.60 -17.77 13.65
C GLY A 901 -9.19 -18.19 14.10
N ARG A 902 -8.46 -18.94 13.27
CA ARG A 902 -7.08 -19.38 13.58
C ARG A 902 -6.10 -18.23 13.32
N GLN A 903 -5.00 -18.21 14.09
CA GLN A 903 -3.97 -17.19 13.95
C GLN A 903 -3.30 -17.26 12.58
N ASP A 904 -2.94 -16.07 12.07
CA ASP A 904 -2.19 -15.90 10.83
C ASP A 904 -1.09 -14.86 11.04
N LEU A 905 0.09 -15.18 10.54
CA LEU A 905 1.25 -14.30 10.54
C LEU A 905 1.09 -13.14 9.54
N GLU A 906 0.26 -13.29 8.51
CA GLU A 906 -0.06 -12.16 7.63
C GLU A 906 -0.78 -11.02 8.37
N ASN A 907 -1.45 -11.27 9.51
CA ASN A 907 -2.04 -10.21 10.35
C ASN A 907 -0.99 -9.43 11.17
N GLU A 908 0.23 -9.96 11.27
CA GLU A 908 1.37 -9.35 11.95
C GLU A 908 2.40 -8.81 10.93
N GLY A 909 2.02 -8.70 9.65
CA GLY A 909 2.90 -8.23 8.57
C GLY A 909 3.98 -9.23 8.15
N ILE A 910 3.82 -10.52 8.45
CA ILE A 910 4.83 -11.56 8.15
C ILE A 910 4.34 -12.49 7.04
N PHE A 911 5.01 -12.45 5.88
CA PHE A 911 4.64 -13.19 4.67
C PHE A 911 5.64 -14.32 4.39
N LEU A 912 5.36 -15.52 4.91
CA LEU A 912 6.29 -16.65 4.79
C LEU A 912 6.16 -17.45 3.48
N GLN A 913 5.05 -17.31 2.75
CA GLN A 913 4.81 -18.11 1.55
C GLN A 913 5.62 -17.55 0.37
N TYR A 914 6.51 -18.38 -0.18
CA TYR A 914 7.53 -17.91 -1.12
C TYR A 914 7.81 -18.93 -2.22
N ILE A 915 7.82 -18.49 -3.48
CA ILE A 915 8.27 -19.29 -4.63
C ILE A 915 9.21 -18.49 -5.51
N ASN A 916 10.50 -18.83 -5.49
CA ASN A 916 11.51 -18.16 -6.29
C ASN A 916 12.36 -19.14 -7.12
N HIS A 917 12.70 -18.73 -8.34
CA HIS A 917 13.55 -19.49 -9.27
C HIS A 917 13.12 -20.97 -9.41
N ALA A 918 11.83 -21.21 -9.59
CA ALA A 918 11.28 -22.55 -9.83
C ALA A 918 10.95 -22.77 -11.33
N ASP A 919 11.13 -24.00 -11.81
CA ASP A 919 10.62 -24.48 -13.10
C ASP A 919 9.44 -25.43 -12.88
N ILE A 920 8.24 -24.94 -13.15
CA ILE A 920 6.97 -25.60 -12.92
C ILE A 920 6.35 -26.01 -14.25
N ARG A 921 6.20 -27.32 -14.47
CA ARG A 921 5.74 -27.88 -15.75
C ARG A 921 4.61 -28.87 -15.58
N TYR A 922 3.74 -28.94 -16.59
CA TYR A 922 2.69 -29.97 -16.72
C TYR A 922 1.65 -30.01 -15.59
N GLY A 923 1.49 -28.91 -14.85
CA GLY A 923 0.46 -28.75 -13.82
C GLY A 923 -0.92 -28.42 -14.39
N GLY A 924 -1.84 -27.99 -13.54
CA GLY A 924 -3.22 -27.62 -13.89
C GLY A 924 -4.23 -28.78 -13.87
N GLY A 925 -3.85 -29.92 -13.29
CA GLY A 925 -4.61 -31.16 -13.32
C GLY A 925 -5.70 -31.26 -12.25
N THR A 926 -6.54 -32.27 -12.38
CA THR A 926 -7.58 -32.60 -11.40
C THR A 926 -7.03 -33.55 -10.35
N VAL A 927 -7.22 -33.21 -9.09
CA VAL A 927 -6.81 -34.01 -7.92
C VAL A 927 -8.01 -34.35 -7.06
N VAL A 928 -7.96 -35.49 -6.39
CA VAL A 928 -8.98 -35.89 -5.41
C VAL A 928 -8.51 -35.45 -4.04
N LEU A 929 -9.26 -34.54 -3.42
CA LEU A 929 -9.04 -34.09 -2.04
C LEU A 929 -10.25 -34.48 -1.21
N GLU A 930 -10.04 -35.33 -0.21
CA GLU A 930 -11.09 -35.78 0.72
C GLU A 930 -12.34 -36.33 0.00
N SER A 931 -12.13 -37.09 -1.08
CA SER A 931 -13.16 -37.65 -1.99
C SER A 931 -13.85 -36.65 -2.92
N ILE A 932 -13.41 -35.39 -2.95
CA ILE A 932 -13.91 -34.36 -3.87
C ILE A 932 -12.87 -34.12 -4.96
N SER A 933 -13.31 -34.26 -6.21
CA SER A 933 -12.51 -33.95 -7.39
C SER A 933 -12.47 -32.45 -7.62
N GLN A 934 -11.28 -31.86 -7.67
CA GLN A 934 -11.10 -30.44 -7.96
C GLN A 934 -9.88 -30.18 -8.83
N THR A 935 -9.99 -29.18 -9.70
CA THR A 935 -8.86 -28.70 -10.50
C THR A 935 -8.00 -27.78 -9.65
N VAL A 936 -6.69 -28.03 -9.65
CA VAL A 936 -5.70 -27.18 -8.97
C VAL A 936 -4.81 -26.58 -10.06
N PHE A 937 -4.64 -25.26 -10.02
CA PHE A 937 -3.78 -24.53 -10.96
C PHE A 937 -2.31 -24.70 -10.55
N PRO A 938 -1.33 -24.56 -11.47
CA PRO A 938 0.09 -24.77 -11.18
C PRO A 938 0.57 -23.99 -9.96
N ILE A 939 0.14 -22.73 -9.82
CA ILE A 939 0.15 -22.00 -8.54
C ILE A 939 -1.27 -21.49 -8.26
N GLN A 940 -1.83 -21.85 -7.12
CA GLN A 940 -3.18 -21.46 -6.70
C GLN A 940 -3.11 -20.74 -5.35
N MET A 941 -3.70 -19.54 -5.30
CA MET A 941 -3.78 -18.67 -4.14
C MET A 941 -5.25 -18.53 -3.72
N VAL A 942 -5.57 -18.92 -2.49
CA VAL A 942 -6.92 -18.77 -1.93
C VAL A 942 -6.84 -18.00 -0.61
N ASN A 943 -7.07 -16.69 -0.70
CA ASN A 943 -7.06 -15.73 0.40
C ASN A 943 -5.68 -15.65 1.09
N VAL A 944 -4.61 -15.72 0.31
CA VAL A 944 -3.21 -15.74 0.77
C VAL A 944 -2.36 -14.93 -0.20
N ARG A 945 -1.28 -14.34 0.30
CA ARG A 945 -0.48 -13.36 -0.44
C ARG A 945 0.98 -13.76 -0.55
N PRO A 946 1.30 -14.87 -1.25
CA PRO A 946 2.67 -15.30 -1.43
C PRO A 946 3.49 -14.32 -2.27
N THR A 947 4.81 -14.40 -2.14
CA THR A 947 5.75 -13.79 -3.09
C THR A 947 6.17 -14.86 -4.11
N ILE A 948 5.98 -14.56 -5.40
CA ILE A 948 6.17 -15.47 -6.54
C ILE A 948 7.07 -14.76 -7.57
N THR A 949 8.35 -15.12 -7.63
CA THR A 949 9.36 -14.36 -8.38
C THR A 949 10.25 -15.24 -9.24
N ASP A 950 10.66 -14.74 -10.41
CA ASP A 950 11.69 -15.35 -11.25
C ASP A 950 11.44 -16.82 -11.62
N ASN A 951 10.16 -17.25 -11.67
CA ASN A 951 9.79 -18.63 -11.99
C ASN A 951 9.52 -18.81 -13.48
N ARG A 952 9.64 -20.05 -13.95
CA ARG A 952 9.19 -20.50 -15.27
C ARG A 952 8.00 -21.43 -15.11
N ILE A 953 6.85 -21.06 -15.67
CA ILE A 953 5.64 -21.89 -15.64
C ILE A 953 5.25 -22.27 -17.06
N SER A 954 5.22 -23.57 -17.37
CA SER A 954 4.99 -24.01 -18.75
C SER A 954 4.22 -25.32 -18.93
N ARG A 955 3.57 -25.47 -20.10
CA ARG A 955 2.89 -26.70 -20.53
C ARG A 955 1.77 -27.18 -19.58
N SER A 956 1.16 -26.25 -18.85
CA SER A 956 0.07 -26.56 -17.91
C SER A 956 -1.30 -26.62 -18.61
N SER A 957 -2.23 -27.42 -18.08
CA SER A 957 -3.58 -27.60 -18.65
C SER A 957 -4.56 -26.47 -18.32
N SER A 958 -4.18 -25.54 -17.45
CA SER A 958 -4.97 -24.37 -17.05
C SER A 958 -4.14 -23.08 -17.15
N ALA A 959 -4.64 -21.97 -16.60
CA ALA A 959 -3.84 -20.75 -16.43
C ALA A 959 -2.61 -21.03 -15.57
N ALA A 960 -1.50 -20.32 -15.80
CA ALA A 960 -0.26 -20.55 -15.06
C ALA A 960 -0.42 -20.30 -13.56
N MET A 961 -1.23 -19.31 -13.20
CA MET A 961 -1.53 -18.94 -11.81
C MET A 961 -3.03 -18.67 -11.65
N SER A 962 -3.55 -18.83 -10.44
CA SER A 962 -4.90 -18.39 -10.08
C SER A 962 -4.95 -17.78 -8.69
N ALA A 963 -5.79 -16.77 -8.50
CA ALA A 963 -6.03 -16.12 -7.21
C ALA A 963 -7.53 -15.93 -6.93
N ALA A 964 -7.94 -16.08 -5.68
CA ALA A 964 -9.24 -15.58 -5.20
C ALA A 964 -9.17 -14.05 -5.00
N PRO A 965 -10.28 -13.30 -5.17
CA PRO A 965 -10.30 -11.84 -4.99
C PRO A 965 -9.69 -11.35 -3.68
N ASN A 966 -9.96 -12.02 -2.55
CA ASN A 966 -9.40 -11.64 -1.24
C ASN A 966 -7.88 -11.85 -1.16
N SER A 967 -7.28 -12.58 -2.10
CA SER A 967 -5.82 -12.64 -2.19
C SER A 967 -5.24 -11.30 -2.62
N PHE A 968 -6.02 -10.39 -3.20
CA PHE A 968 -5.62 -9.03 -3.55
C PHE A 968 -6.00 -8.00 -2.48
N GLU A 969 -6.27 -8.45 -1.24
CA GLU A 969 -6.54 -7.54 -0.13
C GLU A 969 -5.33 -6.63 0.10
N GLU A 970 -5.62 -5.33 0.12
CA GLU A 970 -4.72 -4.29 0.56
C GLU A 970 -4.86 -4.15 2.07
N THR A 971 -3.73 -4.24 2.76
CA THR A 971 -3.72 -4.02 4.21
C THR A 971 -2.62 -3.06 4.57
N ASN A 972 -3.04 -2.04 5.30
CA ASN A 972 -2.20 -1.11 6.02
C ASN A 972 -2.04 -1.63 7.45
N PHE A 973 -0.84 -2.08 7.81
CA PHE A 973 -0.59 -2.66 9.14
C PHE A 973 -0.70 -1.66 10.28
N ASN A 974 -0.88 -0.39 9.99
CA ASN A 974 -1.13 0.64 10.99
C ASN A 974 -2.55 0.67 11.56
N GLU A 975 -3.50 -0.06 11.00
CA GLU A 975 -4.86 -0.05 11.52
C GLU A 975 -4.93 -0.65 12.94
N PRO A 976 -5.80 -0.11 13.84
CA PRO A 976 -5.91 -0.59 15.22
C PRO A 976 -6.17 -2.10 15.36
N ARG A 977 -6.82 -2.73 14.38
CA ARG A 977 -7.07 -4.19 14.38
C ARG A 977 -5.78 -5.01 14.27
N PHE A 978 -4.74 -4.50 13.60
CA PHE A 978 -3.45 -5.18 13.46
C PHE A 978 -2.51 -4.85 14.62
N GLN A 979 -2.72 -3.74 15.33
CA GLN A 979 -1.86 -3.28 16.43
C GLN A 979 -2.13 -3.94 17.80
N GLN A 980 -3.07 -4.89 17.90
CA GLN A 980 -3.50 -5.45 19.20
C GLN A 980 -2.50 -6.45 19.83
N ASN A 981 -1.63 -7.08 19.04
CA ASN A 981 -0.73 -8.16 19.50
C ASN A 981 0.65 -7.69 20.00
N GLY A 982 0.90 -6.38 20.08
CA GLY A 982 2.19 -5.83 20.54
C GLY A 982 3.10 -5.39 19.40
N ALA A 983 4.22 -4.76 19.75
CA ALA A 983 5.09 -3.99 18.85
C ALA A 983 5.76 -4.85 17.75
N PHE A 984 5.15 -4.92 16.58
CA PHE A 984 5.85 -5.14 15.31
C PHE A 984 5.92 -3.83 14.55
N THR A 985 6.92 -3.68 13.68
CA THR A 985 7.10 -2.44 12.93
C THR A 985 5.96 -2.31 11.93
N SER A 986 5.11 -1.32 12.15
CA SER A 986 3.90 -1.04 11.39
C SER A 986 4.18 -0.36 10.04
N ASP A 987 5.36 -0.59 9.47
CA ASP A 987 5.97 0.19 8.40
C ASP A 987 5.91 -0.49 7.03
N TYR A 988 5.01 -1.46 6.89
CA TYR A 988 4.76 -2.19 5.65
C TYR A 988 3.29 -2.06 5.26
N ASP A 989 3.01 -1.92 3.98
CA ASP A 989 1.72 -2.20 3.36
C ASP A 989 1.85 -3.44 2.47
N ARG A 990 0.83 -4.31 2.49
CA ARG A 990 0.75 -5.43 1.53
C ARG A 990 -0.40 -5.19 0.59
N VAL A 991 -0.10 -5.06 -0.69
CA VAL A 991 -1.09 -5.08 -1.78
C VAL A 991 -1.04 -6.46 -2.44
N GLY A 992 -1.93 -7.35 -2.02
CA GLY A 992 -2.06 -8.67 -2.62
C GLY A 992 -0.79 -9.55 -2.63
N PRO A 993 -0.68 -10.54 -3.54
CA PRO A 993 0.54 -11.31 -3.73
C PRO A 993 1.59 -10.51 -4.50
N GLU A 994 2.87 -10.69 -4.16
CA GLU A 994 3.97 -10.07 -4.90
C GLU A 994 4.37 -10.97 -6.07
N ILE A 995 4.17 -10.50 -7.31
CA ILE A 995 4.41 -11.28 -8.52
C ILE A 995 5.32 -10.50 -9.46
N ARG A 996 6.56 -10.94 -9.66
CA ARG A 996 7.53 -10.27 -10.56
C ARG A 996 8.39 -11.25 -11.35
N ARG A 997 8.74 -10.88 -12.59
CA ARG A 997 9.70 -11.59 -13.46
C ARG A 997 9.41 -13.09 -13.71
N ASN A 998 8.16 -13.51 -13.59
CA ASN A 998 7.75 -14.88 -13.95
C ASN A 998 7.60 -15.02 -15.47
N THR A 999 8.13 -16.11 -16.04
CA THR A 999 8.01 -16.45 -17.45
C THR A 999 6.91 -17.50 -17.65
N LEU A 1000 5.84 -17.12 -18.36
CA LEU A 1000 4.70 -17.99 -18.64
C LEU A 1000 4.74 -18.44 -20.11
N LEU A 1001 4.92 -19.74 -20.37
CA LEU A 1001 5.15 -20.25 -21.72
C LEU A 1001 4.32 -21.51 -22.03
N ASN A 1002 3.57 -21.50 -23.13
CA ASN A 1002 2.84 -22.67 -23.62
C ASN A 1002 1.89 -23.32 -22.59
N ASN A 1003 1.29 -22.54 -21.69
CA ASN A 1003 0.17 -23.01 -20.88
C ASN A 1003 -1.14 -22.86 -21.68
N SER A 1004 -2.23 -23.51 -21.25
CA SER A 1004 -3.56 -23.28 -21.83
C SER A 1004 -3.92 -21.79 -21.83
N LEU A 1005 -3.54 -21.06 -20.76
CA LEU A 1005 -3.55 -19.60 -20.68
C LEU A 1005 -2.26 -19.11 -20.01
N ASN A 1006 -1.52 -18.21 -20.68
CA ASN A 1006 -0.34 -17.55 -20.10
C ASN A 1006 -0.78 -16.29 -19.34
N ALA A 1007 -1.59 -16.48 -18.31
CA ALA A 1007 -2.23 -15.40 -17.55
C ALA A 1007 -2.38 -15.78 -16.07
N LEU A 1008 -2.75 -14.79 -15.24
CA LEU A 1008 -3.23 -14.98 -13.89
C LEU A 1008 -4.76 -15.00 -13.90
N PHE A 1009 -5.37 -16.10 -13.48
CA PHE A 1009 -6.83 -16.23 -13.46
C PHE A 1009 -7.42 -15.77 -12.12
N VAL A 1010 -8.28 -14.75 -12.12
CA VAL A 1010 -8.98 -14.29 -10.90
C VAL A 1010 -10.34 -14.96 -10.79
N SER A 1011 -10.48 -15.83 -9.79
CA SER A 1011 -11.68 -16.65 -9.59
C SER A 1011 -12.67 -15.99 -8.63
N VAL A 1012 -13.62 -15.21 -9.16
CA VAL A 1012 -14.80 -14.75 -8.42
C VAL A 1012 -15.83 -15.90 -8.42
N GLY A 1013 -16.31 -16.32 -7.25
CA GLY A 1013 -17.23 -17.45 -7.14
C GLY A 1013 -18.44 -17.32 -8.07
N GLY A 1014 -18.47 -18.09 -9.17
CA GLY A 1014 -19.58 -18.17 -10.13
C GLY A 1014 -19.34 -17.63 -11.55
N GLY A 1015 -18.24 -16.92 -11.80
CA GLY A 1015 -17.89 -16.42 -13.14
C GLY A 1015 -16.63 -15.56 -13.07
N GLY A 1016 -15.55 -15.99 -13.72
CA GLY A 1016 -14.25 -15.35 -13.62
C GLY A 1016 -14.04 -14.21 -14.62
N LEU A 1017 -13.27 -13.21 -14.22
CA LEU A 1017 -12.62 -12.23 -15.10
C LEU A 1017 -11.16 -12.65 -15.29
N SER A 1018 -10.68 -12.70 -16.52
CA SER A 1018 -9.26 -12.95 -16.85
C SER A 1018 -8.50 -11.63 -16.95
N VAL A 1019 -7.37 -11.52 -16.26
CA VAL A 1019 -6.45 -10.36 -16.32
C VAL A 1019 -5.14 -10.76 -17.00
#